data_AF-I9ICJ8-F1
#
_entry.id   AF-I9ICJ8-F1
#
_cell.length_a   1.000
_cell.length_b   1.000
_cell.length_c   1.000
_cell.angle_alpha   90.00
_cell.angle_beta   90.00
_cell.angle_gamma   90.00
#
_symmetry.space_group_name_H-M   'P 1'
#
loop_
_entity.id
_entity.type
_entity.pdbx_description
1 polymer ?
#
loop_
_entity_poly.entity_id
_entity_poly.type
_entity_poly.pdbx_seq_one_letter_code
_entity_poly.pdbx_strand_id
1 'polypeptide(L)'
;MLKIKTNKGYLDLGGNFTVQIDEKSPVMNDRGSQTVPVTVPCTGNNAKITGFAHRLDMGIKPMNEDQACTILDGAYKRTGKINIVSAGKKEGITLNIGFDNSEAYSAWKAKKLNAITLPVKEYNSVNSLCVHLQQVLGGYQADYAVFQIMTGNDSKDNQSYPKYLNYITPVSEGSKVYRLRYQARTETFLVNGTPTAVTLPEGYGVTAFLYVWRVLELVFSEFGYTITENPFKTNKELSNLVILNNAADCCVKGKLSYADLMPDCTVEDFLNALHVRFGLVYNVSSDTKTATLRLIRDIVDDVPDIDLSRSLTDEPLITYETARQMKLSAKTSFTGAAPSVERFEDYLKDQEVARLAKVDITKRVIHLNYEETTGRWFKWDEDNKRLTYSSSSFFSWDRKTDNIEDNELTSDDECVPMDFAPNDILSPQYLADYVHRYTYLKTSSNNDDEDSEKVETPLSFVFAFTSSQNSKYPFGSVLPYTSEGEEVVLKDGSKHTISLLFQYKNGLFINFWKKYDAIIRHSFNQVEANVLLPVHQLMGMDILTPVALRGQYLLFDGFSYSLPANKNVPVDLTLRTLRLIAPLNLDEEHYIKDFGSTLYVWKLVRNTQAEVQKNKKQEILDDFRNSGYTIVNDRFWTITDGFINPGTDDYIIENPPTSENDTLTRNYQFQLRVNINYIQDDPEATTGTFDHTYTLSYIGEFISIVYSG
;
A
#
# COMPACT_ATOMS: atom_id res chain seq x y z
N MET A 1 27.15 41.00 17.48
CA MET A 1 26.29 42.07 16.94
C MET A 1 25.58 41.48 15.76
N LEU A 2 24.25 41.41 15.88
CA LEU A 2 23.35 40.81 14.92
C LEU A 2 23.47 41.51 13.56
N LYS A 3 23.54 40.72 12.49
CA LYS A 3 23.56 41.16 11.10
C LYS A 3 22.71 40.23 10.28
N ILE A 4 21.86 40.80 9.41
CA ILE A 4 21.15 40.04 8.38
C ILE A 4 21.79 40.38 7.04
N LYS A 5 22.50 39.40 6.47
CA LYS A 5 23.17 39.53 5.18
C LYS A 5 22.29 38.96 4.09
N THR A 6 22.02 39.74 3.06
CA THR A 6 21.41 39.28 1.79
C THR A 6 22.46 39.29 0.69
N ASN A 7 22.14 38.76 -0.49
CA ASN A 7 23.03 38.87 -1.65
C ASN A 7 23.24 40.33 -2.11
N LYS A 8 22.29 41.23 -1.84
CA LYS A 8 22.36 42.66 -2.19
C LYS A 8 23.06 43.52 -1.13
N GLY A 9 23.43 42.95 0.00
CA GLY A 9 24.08 43.65 1.10
C GLY A 9 23.46 43.36 2.46
N TYR A 10 23.88 44.11 3.47
CA TYR A 10 23.37 44.00 4.83
C TYR A 10 22.13 44.88 5.00
N LEU A 11 21.12 44.35 5.69
CA LEU A 11 19.99 45.16 6.12
C LEU A 11 20.43 46.10 7.24
N ASP A 12 19.98 47.34 7.17
CA ASP A 12 20.11 48.32 8.24
C ASP A 12 19.14 47.93 9.35
N LEU A 13 19.67 47.41 10.46
CA LEU A 13 18.90 47.04 11.63
C LEU A 13 18.74 48.26 12.56
N GLY A 14 17.59 48.39 13.24
CA GLY A 14 17.38 49.43 14.26
C GLY A 14 18.30 49.25 15.47
N GLY A 15 18.49 50.31 16.27
CA GLY A 15 19.46 50.33 17.39
C GLY A 15 19.27 49.24 18.47
N ASN A 16 18.05 48.74 18.66
CA ASN A 16 17.70 47.66 19.60
C ASN A 16 17.02 46.47 18.88
N PHE A 17 17.46 46.15 17.67
CA PHE A 17 16.79 45.14 16.87
C PHE A 17 16.98 43.72 17.45
N THR A 18 15.87 43.02 17.67
CA THR A 18 15.84 41.64 18.15
C THR A 18 15.06 40.76 17.17
N VAL A 19 15.45 39.49 17.07
CA VAL A 19 14.75 38.49 16.26
C VAL A 19 14.49 37.27 17.11
N GLN A 20 13.22 36.90 17.25
CA GLN A 20 12.83 35.62 17.83
C GLN A 20 12.78 34.56 16.72
N ILE A 21 13.42 33.43 16.97
CA ILE A 21 13.41 32.24 16.13
C ILE A 21 12.59 31.19 16.84
N ASP A 22 11.64 30.59 16.13
CA ASP A 22 10.84 29.48 16.60
C ASP A 22 11.24 28.23 15.79
N GLU A 23 11.74 27.21 16.50
CA GLU A 23 11.99 25.88 15.97
C GLU A 23 10.76 25.01 16.20
N LYS A 24 10.38 24.23 15.19
CA LYS A 24 9.22 23.34 15.27
C LYS A 24 9.59 21.93 14.84
N SER A 25 9.15 20.98 15.65
CA SER A 25 9.41 19.55 15.44
C SER A 25 8.64 19.03 14.23
N PRO A 26 9.30 18.34 13.28
CA PRO A 26 8.64 17.69 12.16
C PRO A 26 7.67 16.56 12.55
N VAL A 27 7.71 16.10 13.81
CA VAL A 27 6.76 15.09 14.32
C VAL A 27 5.36 15.70 14.52
N MET A 28 5.30 17.00 14.87
CA MET A 28 4.05 17.66 15.27
C MET A 28 3.59 18.75 14.31
N ASN A 29 4.49 19.26 13.46
CA ASN A 29 4.28 20.50 12.72
C ASN A 29 4.84 20.42 11.29
N ASP A 30 4.03 20.87 10.32
CA ASP A 30 4.39 20.91 8.89
C ASP A 30 4.96 22.26 8.43
N ARG A 31 5.20 23.19 9.36
CA ARG A 31 5.59 24.57 9.03
C ARG A 31 7.10 24.82 9.07
N GLY A 32 7.87 23.91 9.67
CA GLY A 32 9.31 24.06 9.88
C GLY A 32 9.67 25.26 10.76
N SER A 33 10.95 25.60 10.80
CA SER A 33 11.50 26.67 11.66
C SER A 33 11.49 28.03 10.97
N GLN A 34 11.07 29.07 11.68
CA GLN A 34 10.98 30.42 11.14
C GLN A 34 11.20 31.49 12.21
N THR A 35 11.47 32.72 11.77
CA THR A 35 11.41 33.87 12.67
C THR A 35 9.97 34.33 12.85
N VAL A 36 9.65 34.80 14.05
CA VAL A 36 8.49 35.70 14.24
C VAL A 36 8.66 36.91 13.32
N PRO A 37 7.60 37.47 12.71
CA PRO A 37 7.72 38.65 11.86
C PRO A 37 8.43 39.80 12.58
N VAL A 38 9.48 40.34 11.94
CA VAL A 38 10.31 41.43 12.45
C VAL A 38 10.30 42.62 11.49
N THR A 39 10.31 43.84 12.03
CA THR A 39 10.22 45.07 11.23
C THR A 39 11.56 45.80 11.19
N VAL A 40 12.12 45.97 10.00
CA VAL A 40 13.31 46.78 9.76
C VAL A 40 12.93 48.20 9.29
N PRO A 41 13.71 49.23 9.62
CA PRO A 41 13.42 50.59 9.16
C PRO A 41 13.45 50.69 7.63
N CYS A 42 12.58 51.50 7.04
CA CYS A 42 12.56 51.76 5.60
C CYS A 42 13.65 52.77 5.18
N THR A 43 14.92 52.46 5.47
CA THR A 43 16.07 53.26 5.04
C THR A 43 16.24 53.20 3.51
N GLY A 44 17.04 54.11 2.94
CA GLY A 44 17.35 54.07 1.51
C GLY A 44 18.02 52.75 1.08
N ASN A 45 18.87 52.18 1.95
CA ASN A 45 19.51 50.88 1.72
C ASN A 45 18.51 49.72 1.81
N ASN A 46 17.69 49.65 2.87
CA ASN A 46 16.68 48.60 3.02
C ASN A 46 15.62 48.65 1.93
N ALA A 47 15.19 49.84 1.53
CA ALA A 47 14.31 50.02 0.39
C ALA A 47 14.96 49.46 -0.89
N LYS A 48 16.25 49.70 -1.14
CA LYS A 48 16.95 49.15 -2.31
C LYS A 48 17.05 47.62 -2.25
N ILE A 49 17.44 47.06 -1.11
CA ILE A 49 17.61 45.60 -0.91
C ILE A 49 16.28 44.87 -1.15
N THR A 50 15.19 45.41 -0.60
CA THR A 50 13.85 44.82 -0.68
C THR A 50 13.13 45.06 -2.01
N GLY A 51 13.76 45.79 -2.96
CA GLY A 51 13.13 46.11 -4.26
C GLY A 51 12.07 47.21 -4.17
N PHE A 52 12.22 48.14 -3.24
CA PHE A 52 11.33 49.26 -2.94
C PHE A 52 9.93 48.82 -2.51
N ALA A 53 9.85 47.80 -1.65
CA ALA A 53 8.63 47.14 -1.17
C ALA A 53 7.50 48.08 -0.69
N HIS A 54 7.83 49.29 -0.25
CA HIS A 54 6.90 50.28 0.28
C HIS A 54 6.18 51.13 -0.80
N ARG A 55 6.53 50.94 -2.08
CA ARG A 55 5.97 51.73 -3.19
C ARG A 55 4.63 51.16 -3.66
N LEU A 56 3.68 52.04 -3.97
CA LEU A 56 2.35 51.65 -4.45
C LEU A 56 2.35 51.25 -5.93
N ASP A 57 3.30 51.77 -6.72
CA ASP A 57 3.43 51.53 -8.17
C ASP A 57 4.24 50.27 -8.51
N MET A 58 4.36 49.32 -7.57
CA MET A 58 5.11 48.08 -7.81
C MET A 58 4.39 47.13 -8.78
N GLY A 59 5.02 46.85 -9.92
CA GLY A 59 4.57 45.84 -10.89
C GLY A 59 5.16 44.44 -10.70
N ILE A 60 6.09 44.25 -9.74
CA ILE A 60 6.78 42.99 -9.49
C ILE A 60 6.79 42.75 -7.98
N LYS A 61 6.67 41.48 -7.56
CA LYS A 61 6.73 41.10 -6.14
C LYS A 61 8.05 41.56 -5.49
N PRO A 62 8.03 42.13 -4.28
CA PRO A 62 9.25 42.44 -3.54
C PRO A 62 10.16 41.20 -3.39
N MET A 63 11.46 41.36 -3.62
CA MET A 63 12.47 40.29 -3.48
C MET A 63 12.23 39.01 -4.32
N ASN A 64 11.51 39.08 -5.45
CA ASN A 64 11.09 37.92 -6.25
C ASN A 64 12.21 36.92 -6.66
N GLU A 65 13.47 37.37 -6.77
CA GLU A 65 14.60 36.53 -7.23
C GLU A 65 15.74 36.43 -6.20
N ASP A 66 15.64 37.11 -5.05
CA ASP A 66 16.80 37.31 -4.17
C ASP A 66 16.43 37.27 -2.69
N GLN A 67 15.74 36.19 -2.31
CA GLN A 67 15.22 35.98 -0.96
C GLN A 67 16.25 35.41 0.01
N ALA A 68 17.37 34.87 -0.48
CA ALA A 68 18.36 34.22 0.36
C ALA A 68 19.03 35.21 1.31
N CYS A 69 19.13 34.81 2.58
CA CYS A 69 19.78 35.58 3.62
C CYS A 69 20.58 34.71 4.59
N THR A 70 21.45 35.34 5.37
CA THR A 70 22.18 34.69 6.46
C THR A 70 22.07 35.58 7.68
N ILE A 71 21.59 35.01 8.77
CA ILE A 71 21.59 35.65 10.09
C ILE A 71 22.92 35.33 10.76
N LEU A 72 23.60 36.38 11.22
CA LEU A 72 24.90 36.31 11.86
C LEU A 72 24.85 37.04 13.20
N ASP A 73 25.21 36.35 14.28
CA ASP A 73 25.48 37.00 15.56
C ASP A 73 26.59 36.29 16.33
N GLY A 74 27.80 36.86 16.27
CA GLY A 74 28.97 36.24 16.89
C GLY A 74 29.28 34.88 16.27
N ALA A 75 29.17 33.81 17.06
CA ALA A 75 29.33 32.43 16.60
C ALA A 75 28.05 31.87 15.94
N TYR A 76 26.90 32.48 16.16
CA TYR A 76 25.65 32.06 15.52
C TYR A 76 25.68 32.43 14.04
N LYS A 77 25.44 31.43 13.20
CA LYS A 77 25.28 31.58 11.76
C LYS A 77 24.23 30.59 11.31
N ARG A 78 23.22 31.09 10.60
CA ARG A 78 22.21 30.26 9.93
C ARG A 78 21.73 30.91 8.65
N THR A 79 21.53 30.11 7.61
CA THR A 79 21.00 30.56 6.32
C THR A 79 19.49 30.31 6.22
N GLY A 80 18.77 31.23 5.59
CA GLY A 80 17.31 31.18 5.43
C GLY A 80 16.80 32.04 4.27
N LYS A 81 15.47 32.08 4.07
CA LYS A 81 14.80 32.90 3.03
C LYS A 81 13.88 33.96 3.64
N ILE A 82 14.05 35.20 3.19
CA ILE A 82 13.23 36.35 3.56
C ILE A 82 11.91 36.34 2.78
N ASN A 83 10.78 36.44 3.48
CA ASN A 83 9.52 36.88 2.89
C ASN A 83 9.07 38.20 3.52
N ILE A 84 8.62 39.12 2.67
CA ILE A 84 8.10 40.42 3.10
C ILE A 84 6.60 40.26 3.36
N VAL A 85 6.18 40.58 4.58
CA VAL A 85 4.79 40.50 5.05
C VAL A 85 4.06 41.82 4.80
N SER A 86 4.72 42.94 5.09
CA SER A 86 4.18 44.28 4.88
C SER A 86 5.29 45.32 4.75
N ALA A 87 5.00 46.47 4.14
CA ALA A 87 5.96 47.56 4.00
C ALA A 87 5.28 48.93 4.00
N GLY A 88 5.81 49.86 4.77
CA GLY A 88 5.37 51.24 4.85
C GLY A 88 6.54 52.19 5.10
N LYS A 89 6.45 53.43 4.60
CA LYS A 89 7.53 54.42 4.79
C LYS A 89 7.72 54.83 6.25
N LYS A 90 6.63 54.88 7.03
CA LYS A 90 6.66 55.24 8.45
C LYS A 90 6.79 54.01 9.33
N GLU A 91 6.06 52.96 8.97
CA GLU A 91 5.88 51.73 9.72
C GLU A 91 7.11 50.81 9.60
N GLY A 92 7.87 50.92 8.51
CA GLY A 92 9.00 50.05 8.21
C GLY A 92 8.63 48.88 7.30
N ILE A 93 9.57 47.95 7.13
CA ILE A 93 9.40 46.76 6.29
C ILE A 93 9.38 45.55 7.21
N THR A 94 8.23 44.89 7.31
CA THR A 94 8.03 43.68 8.11
C THR A 94 8.35 42.46 7.27
N LEU A 95 9.23 41.61 7.79
CA LEU A 95 9.70 40.40 7.14
C LEU A 95 9.72 39.23 8.10
N ASN A 96 9.58 38.01 7.58
CA ASN A 96 9.92 36.78 8.28
C ASN A 96 11.03 36.05 7.52
N ILE A 97 11.77 35.21 8.23
CA ILE A 97 12.83 34.39 7.66
C ILE A 97 12.47 32.94 7.95
N GLY A 98 12.22 32.16 6.90
CA GLY A 98 12.09 30.71 7.01
C GLY A 98 13.46 30.04 6.96
N PHE A 99 13.64 28.99 7.75
CA PHE A 99 14.87 28.19 7.80
C PHE A 99 14.59 26.72 7.44
N ASP A 100 15.61 26.04 6.95
CA ASP A 100 15.68 24.56 6.90
C ASP A 100 14.40 23.91 6.34
N ASN A 101 13.66 23.17 7.17
CA ASN A 101 12.45 22.45 6.78
C ASN A 101 11.40 23.38 6.14
N SER A 102 11.24 24.63 6.61
CA SER A 102 10.29 25.59 6.01
C SER A 102 10.61 25.91 4.55
N GLU A 103 11.90 25.98 4.21
CA GLU A 103 12.31 26.16 2.81
C GLU A 103 12.06 24.91 1.99
N ALA A 104 12.34 23.74 2.57
CA ALA A 104 12.15 22.46 1.91
C ALA A 104 10.67 22.22 1.58
N TYR A 105 9.76 22.39 2.55
CA TYR A 105 8.31 22.30 2.36
C TYR A 105 7.82 23.24 1.25
N SER A 106 8.28 24.49 1.26
CA SER A 106 7.91 25.49 0.24
C SER A 106 8.40 25.11 -1.16
N ALA A 107 9.57 24.46 -1.26
CA ALA A 107 10.15 24.04 -2.53
C ALA A 107 9.54 22.73 -3.07
N TRP A 108 9.02 21.86 -2.18
CA TRP A 108 8.45 20.56 -2.54
C TRP A 108 7.00 20.62 -3.01
N LYS A 109 6.20 21.50 -2.40
CA LYS A 109 4.74 21.58 -2.61
C LYS A 109 4.27 21.58 -4.07
N ALA A 110 4.98 22.28 -4.95
CA ALA A 110 4.56 22.42 -6.36
C ALA A 110 5.37 21.54 -7.34
N LYS A 111 6.39 20.80 -6.87
CA LYS A 111 7.30 20.10 -7.77
C LYS A 111 6.82 18.68 -8.01
N LYS A 112 6.56 18.36 -9.28
CA LYS A 112 6.23 16.98 -9.69
C LYS A 112 7.43 16.08 -9.54
N LEU A 113 7.20 14.86 -9.06
CA LEU A 113 8.25 13.86 -8.82
C LEU A 113 8.96 13.46 -10.12
N ASN A 114 8.21 13.36 -11.23
CA ASN A 114 8.75 13.06 -12.56
C ASN A 114 9.48 14.23 -13.24
N ALA A 115 9.43 15.44 -12.66
CA ALA A 115 10.01 16.66 -13.23
C ALA A 115 11.27 17.14 -12.50
N ILE A 116 11.77 16.38 -11.52
CA ILE A 116 13.06 16.65 -10.88
C ILE A 116 14.22 16.24 -11.79
N THR A 117 15.45 16.59 -11.44
CA THR A 117 16.65 16.17 -12.19
C THR A 117 16.86 14.67 -11.99
N LEU A 118 16.45 13.89 -12.98
CA LEU A 118 16.44 12.43 -12.91
C LEU A 118 17.51 11.78 -13.81
N PRO A 119 18.13 10.67 -13.36
CA PRO A 119 19.11 9.95 -14.17
C PRO A 119 18.50 9.35 -15.45
N VAL A 120 19.33 9.28 -16.50
CA VAL A 120 19.04 8.51 -17.71
C VAL A 120 20.19 7.52 -17.92
N LYS A 121 19.88 6.22 -17.90
CA LYS A 121 20.87 5.15 -18.19
C LYS A 121 20.78 4.79 -19.67
N GLU A 122 21.83 5.03 -20.43
CA GLU A 122 21.90 4.68 -21.85
C GLU A 122 22.51 3.29 -22.07
N TYR A 123 21.96 2.55 -23.03
CA TYR A 123 22.44 1.23 -23.43
C TYR A 123 22.69 1.21 -24.94
N ASN A 124 23.57 0.30 -25.38
CA ASN A 124 23.95 0.19 -26.80
C ASN A 124 22.78 -0.20 -27.73
N SER A 125 21.76 -0.87 -27.19
CA SER A 125 20.57 -1.29 -27.94
C SER A 125 19.41 -1.58 -26.98
N VAL A 126 18.18 -1.64 -27.52
CA VAL A 126 16.99 -2.12 -26.79
C VAL A 126 17.24 -3.50 -26.19
N ASN A 127 17.75 -4.44 -26.99
CA ASN A 127 18.12 -5.77 -26.49
C ASN A 127 19.10 -5.71 -25.31
N SER A 128 20.11 -4.84 -25.34
CA SER A 128 21.10 -4.72 -24.25
C SER A 128 20.44 -4.26 -22.94
N LEU A 129 19.51 -3.29 -23.03
CA LEU A 129 18.70 -2.86 -21.89
C LEU A 129 17.81 -4.00 -21.37
N CYS A 130 17.10 -4.70 -22.24
CA CYS A 130 16.22 -5.79 -21.84
C CYS A 130 17.00 -6.97 -21.22
N VAL A 131 18.20 -7.27 -21.71
CA VAL A 131 19.10 -8.27 -21.10
C VAL A 131 19.54 -7.84 -19.70
N HIS A 132 19.85 -6.55 -19.49
CA HIS A 132 20.14 -6.02 -18.16
C HIS A 132 18.92 -6.16 -17.22
N LEU A 133 17.72 -5.79 -17.68
CA LEU A 133 16.50 -5.93 -16.87
C LEU A 133 16.16 -7.40 -16.58
N GLN A 134 16.47 -8.32 -17.49
CA GLN A 134 16.37 -9.76 -17.27
C GLN A 134 17.34 -10.25 -16.17
N GLN A 135 18.54 -9.67 -16.07
CA GLN A 135 19.47 -9.96 -14.98
C GLN A 135 18.94 -9.42 -13.65
N VAL A 136 18.34 -8.22 -13.64
CA VAL A 136 17.71 -7.63 -12.45
C VAL A 136 16.51 -8.45 -11.97
N LEU A 137 15.66 -8.93 -12.89
CA LEU A 137 14.62 -9.92 -12.57
C LEU A 137 15.21 -11.16 -11.88
N GLY A 138 16.38 -11.62 -12.35
CA GLY A 138 17.12 -12.74 -11.76
C GLY A 138 17.92 -12.43 -10.49
N GLY A 139 17.74 -11.26 -9.88
CA GLY A 139 18.38 -10.88 -8.62
C GLY A 139 19.71 -10.13 -8.74
N TYR A 140 20.05 -9.61 -9.92
CA TYR A 140 21.16 -8.67 -10.06
C TYR A 140 20.87 -7.38 -9.29
N GLN A 141 21.83 -6.92 -8.50
CA GLN A 141 21.65 -5.77 -7.62
C GLN A 141 21.61 -4.47 -8.45
N ALA A 142 20.48 -3.77 -8.36
CA ALA A 142 20.26 -2.46 -8.93
C ALA A 142 19.52 -1.57 -7.92
N ASP A 143 19.36 -0.29 -8.26
CA ASP A 143 18.54 0.68 -7.51
C ASP A 143 17.05 0.64 -7.93
N TYR A 144 16.64 -0.46 -8.58
CA TYR A 144 15.28 -0.79 -8.96
C TYR A 144 15.07 -2.31 -9.01
N ALA A 145 13.81 -2.73 -8.97
CA ALA A 145 13.37 -4.10 -9.16
C ALA A 145 12.65 -4.30 -10.49
N VAL A 146 12.55 -5.56 -10.93
CA VAL A 146 11.76 -5.99 -12.09
C VAL A 146 10.97 -7.21 -11.67
N PHE A 147 9.64 -7.15 -11.82
CA PHE A 147 8.71 -8.24 -11.57
C PHE A 147 7.39 -7.98 -12.32
N GLN A 148 6.56 -9.00 -12.49
CA GLN A 148 5.29 -8.88 -13.21
C GLN A 148 4.25 -8.08 -12.42
N ILE A 149 3.56 -7.16 -13.09
CA ILE A 149 2.32 -6.54 -12.60
C ILE A 149 1.26 -6.57 -13.69
N MET A 150 0.00 -6.48 -13.29
CA MET A 150 -1.14 -6.41 -14.19
C MET A 150 -1.72 -5.00 -14.20
N THR A 151 -1.78 -4.38 -15.37
CA THR A 151 -2.24 -3.00 -15.55
C THR A 151 -3.66 -2.89 -16.09
N GLY A 152 -4.22 -3.97 -16.61
CA GLY A 152 -5.60 -4.02 -17.09
C GLY A 152 -6.11 -5.46 -17.16
N ASN A 153 -7.39 -5.64 -16.87
CA ASN A 153 -8.07 -6.94 -16.87
C ASN A 153 -9.31 -6.92 -17.77
N ASP A 154 -9.13 -6.45 -19.00
CA ASP A 154 -10.24 -6.30 -19.92
C ASP A 154 -10.79 -7.69 -20.32
N SER A 155 -12.11 -7.79 -20.51
CA SER A 155 -12.73 -9.02 -20.99
C SER A 155 -13.90 -8.72 -21.92
N LYS A 156 -14.10 -9.59 -22.91
CA LYS A 156 -15.21 -9.52 -23.86
C LYS A 156 -15.58 -10.92 -24.35
N ASP A 157 -16.87 -11.22 -24.43
CA ASP A 157 -17.39 -12.51 -24.91
C ASP A 157 -16.75 -13.72 -24.20
N ASN A 158 -16.57 -13.62 -22.87
CA ASN A 158 -15.89 -14.60 -22.01
C ASN A 158 -14.39 -14.84 -22.34
N GLN A 159 -13.78 -14.01 -23.17
CA GLN A 159 -12.35 -14.00 -23.43
C GLN A 159 -11.67 -12.84 -22.70
N SER A 160 -10.59 -13.14 -21.98
CA SER A 160 -9.78 -12.15 -21.24
C SER A 160 -8.65 -11.60 -22.11
N TYR A 161 -8.42 -10.29 -22.01
CA TYR A 161 -7.38 -9.51 -22.70
C TYR A 161 -6.53 -8.74 -21.68
N PRO A 162 -5.75 -9.45 -20.85
CA PRO A 162 -4.98 -8.84 -19.79
C PRO A 162 -3.82 -7.99 -20.32
N LYS A 163 -3.52 -6.89 -19.63
CA LYS A 163 -2.36 -6.02 -19.90
C LYS A 163 -1.34 -6.25 -18.78
N TYR A 164 -0.10 -6.57 -19.17
CA TYR A 164 0.98 -6.90 -18.26
C TYR A 164 2.21 -6.02 -18.50
N LEU A 165 2.78 -5.52 -17.41
CA LEU A 165 4.17 -5.09 -17.41
C LEU A 165 5.05 -6.19 -16.85
N ASN A 166 6.22 -6.36 -17.47
CA ASN A 166 7.19 -7.39 -17.16
C ASN A 166 6.59 -8.79 -17.15
N TYR A 167 5.83 -9.15 -18.20
CA TYR A 167 5.30 -10.50 -18.34
C TYR A 167 6.42 -11.54 -18.29
N ILE A 168 6.31 -12.51 -17.38
CA ILE A 168 7.32 -13.54 -17.17
C ILE A 168 6.81 -14.95 -17.50
N THR A 169 7.72 -15.80 -17.97
CA THR A 169 7.46 -17.22 -18.23
C THR A 169 8.62 -18.07 -17.72
N PRO A 170 8.38 -19.30 -17.21
CA PRO A 170 9.46 -20.17 -16.79
C PRO A 170 10.30 -20.60 -18.01
N VAL A 171 11.63 -20.72 -17.84
CA VAL A 171 12.56 -21.13 -18.91
C VAL A 171 12.26 -22.54 -19.44
N SER A 172 11.77 -23.41 -18.57
CA SER A 172 11.30 -24.77 -18.84
C SER A 172 10.25 -25.13 -17.79
N GLU A 173 9.44 -26.15 -18.04
CA GLU A 173 8.49 -26.66 -17.05
C GLU A 173 9.20 -26.99 -15.72
N GLY A 174 8.67 -26.48 -14.60
CA GLY A 174 9.27 -26.63 -13.26
C GLY A 174 10.49 -25.73 -12.95
N SER A 175 10.92 -24.86 -13.87
CA SER A 175 12.06 -23.96 -13.65
C SER A 175 11.75 -22.85 -12.63
N LYS A 176 12.67 -22.61 -11.68
CA LYS A 176 12.68 -21.40 -10.82
C LYS A 176 13.27 -20.17 -11.51
N VAL A 177 13.81 -20.35 -12.72
CA VAL A 177 14.34 -19.26 -13.55
C VAL A 177 13.26 -18.86 -14.55
N TYR A 178 12.98 -17.55 -14.59
CA TYR A 178 11.93 -16.94 -15.42
C TYR A 178 12.52 -15.96 -16.44
N ARG A 179 11.88 -15.85 -17.60
CA ARG A 179 12.24 -14.95 -18.70
C ARG A 179 11.21 -13.86 -18.90
N LEU A 180 11.68 -12.63 -19.06
CA LEU A 180 10.91 -11.47 -19.51
C LEU A 180 10.53 -11.60 -20.97
N ARG A 181 9.29 -11.27 -21.29
CA ARG A 181 8.80 -11.16 -22.66
C ARG A 181 9.08 -9.77 -23.22
N TYR A 182 10.23 -9.61 -23.88
CA TYR A 182 10.67 -8.34 -24.46
C TYR A 182 10.84 -8.34 -25.99
N GLN A 183 10.71 -9.50 -26.65
CA GLN A 183 10.83 -9.61 -28.10
C GLN A 183 9.66 -8.91 -28.81
N ALA A 184 9.92 -8.39 -30.01
CA ALA A 184 8.89 -7.84 -30.88
C ALA A 184 7.84 -8.93 -31.21
N ARG A 185 6.56 -8.58 -31.16
CA ARG A 185 5.45 -9.55 -31.25
C ARG A 185 4.17 -8.89 -31.70
N THR A 186 3.17 -9.70 -32.06
CA THR A 186 1.79 -9.24 -32.25
C THR A 186 0.96 -9.76 -31.07
N GLU A 187 0.17 -8.87 -30.46
CA GLU A 187 -0.68 -9.18 -29.32
C GLU A 187 -2.06 -8.55 -29.55
N THR A 188 -3.12 -9.24 -29.14
CA THR A 188 -4.49 -8.73 -29.31
C THR A 188 -4.91 -7.98 -28.06
N PHE A 189 -5.32 -6.73 -28.21
CA PHE A 189 -5.88 -5.92 -27.13
C PHE A 189 -7.31 -5.51 -27.45
N LEU A 190 -8.08 -5.18 -26.41
CA LEU A 190 -9.35 -4.50 -26.59
C LEU A 190 -9.09 -3.00 -26.79
N VAL A 191 -9.16 -2.55 -28.04
CA VAL A 191 -9.08 -1.12 -28.39
C VAL A 191 -10.51 -0.65 -28.65
N ASN A 192 -11.00 0.30 -27.85
CA ASN A 192 -12.40 0.76 -27.88
C ASN A 192 -13.41 -0.40 -27.85
N GLY A 193 -13.15 -1.40 -26.99
CA GLY A 193 -14.00 -2.58 -26.85
C GLY A 193 -13.95 -3.57 -28.03
N THR A 194 -13.04 -3.41 -28.98
CA THR A 194 -12.89 -4.32 -30.14
C THR A 194 -11.55 -5.06 -30.09
N PRO A 195 -11.55 -6.41 -30.17
CA PRO A 195 -10.31 -7.18 -30.24
C PRO A 195 -9.51 -6.80 -31.48
N THR A 196 -8.36 -6.17 -31.27
CA THR A 196 -7.51 -5.62 -32.33
C THR A 196 -6.11 -6.17 -32.18
N ALA A 197 -5.57 -6.76 -33.25
CA ALA A 197 -4.20 -7.24 -33.29
C ALA A 197 -3.24 -6.05 -33.43
N VAL A 198 -2.34 -5.88 -32.46
CA VAL A 198 -1.39 -4.77 -32.39
C VAL A 198 0.03 -5.31 -32.49
N THR A 199 0.84 -4.71 -33.36
CA THR A 199 2.27 -5.02 -33.48
C THR A 199 3.07 -4.21 -32.47
N LEU A 200 3.75 -4.91 -31.57
CA LEU A 200 4.53 -4.36 -30.47
C LEU A 200 6.03 -4.44 -30.78
N PRO A 201 6.79 -3.34 -30.59
CA PRO A 201 8.23 -3.35 -30.81
C PRO A 201 8.98 -4.12 -29.72
N GLU A 202 10.26 -4.37 -29.96
CA GLU A 202 11.16 -4.89 -28.94
C GLU A 202 11.20 -3.94 -27.73
N GLY A 203 11.25 -4.51 -26.52
CA GLY A 203 11.23 -3.78 -25.25
C GLY A 203 9.85 -3.30 -24.79
N TYR A 204 8.80 -3.46 -25.59
CA TYR A 204 7.45 -3.08 -25.19
C TYR A 204 6.88 -4.03 -24.12
N GLY A 205 6.29 -3.44 -23.09
CA GLY A 205 5.76 -4.11 -21.90
C GLY A 205 6.82 -4.42 -20.85
N VAL A 206 8.01 -3.81 -20.94
CA VAL A 206 9.11 -3.99 -19.97
C VAL A 206 9.42 -2.66 -19.29
N THR A 207 9.51 -2.68 -17.96
CA THR A 207 9.80 -1.52 -17.12
C THR A 207 10.60 -1.91 -15.87
N ALA A 208 11.07 -0.91 -15.13
CA ALA A 208 11.70 -1.06 -13.82
C ALA A 208 10.92 -0.30 -12.74
N PHE A 209 10.95 -0.81 -11.51
CA PHE A 209 10.30 -0.19 -10.35
C PHE A 209 11.35 0.31 -9.37
N LEU A 210 11.42 1.64 -9.17
CA LEU A 210 12.45 2.26 -8.35
C LEU A 210 12.23 1.93 -6.87
N TYR A 211 13.31 1.60 -6.15
CA TYR A 211 13.23 1.46 -4.70
C TYR A 211 12.99 2.81 -4.03
N VAL A 212 12.14 2.83 -3.00
CA VAL A 212 11.77 4.05 -2.26
C VAL A 212 13.00 4.76 -1.69
N TRP A 213 13.98 4.02 -1.15
CA TRP A 213 15.21 4.62 -0.65
C TRP A 213 15.96 5.40 -1.72
N ARG A 214 15.90 4.96 -2.97
CA ARG A 214 16.56 5.61 -4.10
C ARG A 214 15.79 6.86 -4.52
N VAL A 215 14.46 6.80 -4.54
CA VAL A 215 13.61 7.95 -4.82
C VAL A 215 13.85 9.05 -3.79
N LEU A 216 13.94 8.71 -2.50
CA LEU A 216 14.29 9.65 -1.44
C LEU A 216 15.64 10.32 -1.69
N GLU A 217 16.70 9.55 -2.01
CA GLU A 217 18.01 10.13 -2.33
C GLU A 217 17.94 11.12 -3.50
N LEU A 218 17.19 10.79 -4.56
CA LEU A 218 17.03 11.66 -5.72
C LEU A 218 16.27 12.94 -5.35
N VAL A 219 15.16 12.82 -4.61
CA VAL A 219 14.37 13.95 -4.12
C VAL A 219 15.24 14.88 -3.28
N PHE A 220 15.92 14.40 -2.25
CA PHE A 220 16.71 15.27 -1.38
C PHE A 220 17.93 15.88 -2.12
N SER A 221 18.54 15.12 -3.04
CA SER A 221 19.67 15.63 -3.85
C SER A 221 19.27 16.76 -4.82
N GLU A 222 18.04 16.74 -5.35
CA GLU A 222 17.49 17.80 -6.21
C GLU A 222 17.49 19.16 -5.49
N PHE A 223 17.31 19.15 -4.17
CA PHE A 223 17.32 20.36 -3.33
C PHE A 223 18.66 20.60 -2.66
N GLY A 224 19.71 19.86 -3.06
CA GLY A 224 21.08 20.05 -2.60
C GLY A 224 21.40 19.42 -1.25
N TYR A 225 20.57 18.50 -0.76
CA TYR A 225 20.80 17.78 0.50
C TYR A 225 21.35 16.38 0.27
N THR A 226 22.27 15.96 1.14
CA THR A 226 22.75 14.58 1.22
C THR A 226 22.11 13.87 2.41
N ILE A 227 21.49 12.72 2.17
CA ILE A 227 20.86 11.94 3.23
C ILE A 227 21.93 11.25 4.09
N THR A 228 21.87 11.45 5.40
CA THR A 228 22.76 10.81 6.40
C THR A 228 22.16 9.56 6.99
N GLU A 229 20.84 9.56 7.21
CA GLU A 229 20.08 8.44 7.77
C GLU A 229 18.87 8.15 6.89
N ASN A 230 18.67 6.88 6.52
CA ASN A 230 17.58 6.45 5.65
C ASN A 230 17.06 5.08 6.08
N PRO A 231 15.94 5.00 6.84
CA PRO A 231 15.39 3.73 7.31
C PRO A 231 14.96 2.82 6.15
N PHE A 232 14.54 3.38 5.01
CA PHE A 232 14.21 2.60 3.82
C PHE A 232 15.44 2.01 3.13
N LYS A 233 16.65 2.42 3.48
CA LYS A 233 17.89 1.83 2.95
C LYS A 233 18.52 0.85 3.93
N THR A 234 18.42 1.11 5.23
CA THR A 234 19.10 0.35 6.28
C THR A 234 18.25 -0.78 6.85
N ASN A 235 16.92 -0.62 6.90
CA ASN A 235 16.01 -1.67 7.35
C ASN A 235 15.81 -2.72 6.24
N LYS A 236 16.01 -3.99 6.60
CA LYS A 236 16.02 -5.14 5.68
C LYS A 236 14.71 -5.40 4.96
N GLU A 237 13.58 -5.08 5.61
CA GLU A 237 12.26 -5.27 5.03
C GLU A 237 11.88 -4.05 4.18
N LEU A 238 12.08 -2.84 4.72
CA LEU A 238 11.76 -1.59 4.01
C LEU A 238 12.66 -1.33 2.79
N SER A 239 13.87 -1.89 2.74
CA SER A 239 14.75 -1.81 1.57
C SER A 239 14.19 -2.45 0.31
N ASN A 240 13.17 -3.30 0.45
CA ASN A 240 12.51 -3.94 -0.67
C ASN A 240 11.29 -3.13 -1.18
N LEU A 241 10.93 -2.03 -0.52
CA LEU A 241 9.78 -1.21 -0.92
C LEU A 241 10.08 -0.47 -2.23
N VAL A 242 9.20 -0.60 -3.21
CA VAL A 242 9.30 0.05 -4.52
C VAL A 242 8.05 0.88 -4.83
N ILE A 243 8.19 1.84 -5.73
CA ILE A 243 7.08 2.54 -6.38
C ILE A 243 6.72 1.90 -7.71
N LEU A 244 5.44 1.82 -8.02
CA LEU A 244 4.94 1.30 -9.28
C LEU A 244 4.80 2.39 -10.36
N ASN A 245 4.82 1.95 -11.62
CA ASN A 245 4.47 2.75 -12.79
C ASN A 245 3.77 1.86 -13.83
N ASN A 246 3.05 2.48 -14.76
CA ASN A 246 2.35 1.81 -15.86
C ASN A 246 2.93 2.15 -17.26
N ALA A 247 4.18 2.61 -17.32
CA ALA A 247 4.82 2.98 -18.59
C ALA A 247 5.19 1.74 -19.41
N ALA A 248 4.43 1.46 -20.47
CA ALA A 248 4.59 0.27 -21.28
C ALA A 248 5.76 0.32 -22.26
N ASP A 249 6.23 1.52 -22.59
CA ASP A 249 7.20 1.73 -23.66
C ASP A 249 8.50 2.40 -23.20
N CYS A 250 8.77 2.44 -21.89
CA CYS A 250 9.97 3.10 -21.36
C CYS A 250 11.29 2.51 -21.89
N CYS A 251 11.32 1.22 -22.30
CA CYS A 251 12.53 0.56 -22.79
C CYS A 251 12.74 0.61 -24.31
N VAL A 252 11.75 1.05 -25.11
CA VAL A 252 11.78 0.89 -26.59
C VAL A 252 12.85 1.73 -27.28
N LYS A 253 13.41 2.72 -26.58
CA LYS A 253 14.48 3.59 -27.09
C LYS A 253 15.88 3.12 -26.71
N GLY A 254 16.03 2.01 -25.98
CA GLY A 254 17.33 1.53 -25.49
C GLY A 254 17.94 2.44 -24.41
N LYS A 255 17.12 3.27 -23.77
CA LYS A 255 17.50 4.14 -22.64
C LYS A 255 16.48 3.93 -21.52
N LEU A 256 16.94 3.97 -20.28
CA LEU A 256 16.09 3.90 -19.11
C LEU A 256 16.10 5.27 -18.42
N SER A 257 15.07 6.07 -18.70
CA SER A 257 14.87 7.38 -18.07
C SER A 257 14.07 7.22 -16.78
N TYR A 258 14.61 7.70 -15.67
CA TYR A 258 13.92 7.57 -14.38
C TYR A 258 12.64 8.41 -14.32
N ALA A 259 12.55 9.47 -15.12
CA ALA A 259 11.32 10.27 -15.24
C ALA A 259 10.13 9.45 -15.75
N ASP A 260 10.37 8.41 -16.55
CA ASP A 260 9.32 7.53 -17.07
C ASP A 260 8.87 6.49 -16.04
N LEU A 261 9.69 6.25 -15.00
CA LEU A 261 9.43 5.27 -13.94
C LEU A 261 8.75 5.88 -12.71
N MET A 262 8.64 7.21 -12.66
CA MET A 262 8.03 7.93 -11.54
C MET A 262 6.50 8.06 -11.72
N PRO A 263 5.73 8.04 -10.63
CA PRO A 263 4.32 8.37 -10.65
C PRO A 263 4.08 9.85 -10.93
N ASP A 264 2.85 10.17 -11.33
CA ASP A 264 2.37 11.51 -11.65
C ASP A 264 1.87 12.25 -10.39
N CYS A 265 2.69 12.27 -9.33
CA CYS A 265 2.41 12.98 -8.08
C CYS A 265 3.43 14.09 -7.79
N THR A 266 3.14 14.92 -6.79
CA THR A 266 4.11 15.88 -6.24
C THR A 266 5.07 15.21 -5.25
N VAL A 267 6.18 15.89 -4.96
CA VAL A 267 7.08 15.47 -3.87
C VAL A 267 6.37 15.46 -2.52
N GLU A 268 5.44 16.40 -2.29
CA GLU A 268 4.62 16.47 -1.07
C GLU A 268 3.74 15.23 -0.92
N ASP A 269 3.00 14.85 -1.97
CA ASP A 269 2.15 13.64 -1.95
C ASP A 269 2.95 12.37 -1.65
N PHE A 270 4.15 12.25 -2.27
CA PHE A 270 5.04 11.11 -2.04
C PHE A 270 5.54 11.03 -0.59
N LEU A 271 5.98 12.16 -0.03
CA LEU A 271 6.45 12.22 1.36
C LEU A 271 5.31 12.04 2.36
N ASN A 272 4.12 12.58 2.06
CA ASN A 272 2.90 12.36 2.85
C ASN A 272 2.56 10.87 2.89
N ALA A 273 2.57 10.16 1.75
CA ALA A 273 2.26 8.75 1.74
C ALA A 273 3.24 7.91 2.59
N LEU A 274 4.53 8.27 2.59
CA LEU A 274 5.50 7.63 3.48
C LEU A 274 5.30 8.00 4.96
N HIS A 275 4.88 9.24 5.25
CA HIS A 275 4.50 9.67 6.58
C HIS A 275 3.32 8.85 7.09
N VAL A 276 2.19 8.81 6.37
CA VAL A 276 0.98 8.09 6.82
C VAL A 276 1.20 6.59 6.94
N ARG A 277 1.90 5.97 5.99
CA ARG A 277 2.12 4.50 6.02
C ARG A 277 3.13 4.05 7.06
N PHE A 278 4.23 4.80 7.23
CA PHE A 278 5.40 4.32 8.01
C PHE A 278 5.80 5.24 9.17
N GLY A 279 5.14 6.38 9.33
CA GLY A 279 5.53 7.41 10.30
C GLY A 279 6.84 8.08 9.92
N LEU A 280 7.16 8.21 8.63
CA LEU A 280 8.39 8.89 8.19
C LEU A 280 8.34 10.38 8.53
N VAL A 281 9.40 10.86 9.17
CA VAL A 281 9.69 12.29 9.35
C VAL A 281 11.13 12.57 8.94
N TYR A 282 11.43 13.83 8.68
CA TYR A 282 12.77 14.25 8.30
C TYR A 282 13.14 15.60 8.89
N ASN A 283 14.43 15.82 9.03
CA ASN A 283 15.00 17.09 9.43
C ASN A 283 16.14 17.45 8.46
N VAL A 284 16.07 18.62 7.84
CA VAL A 284 17.12 19.13 6.95
C VAL A 284 17.96 20.20 7.64
N SER A 285 19.23 20.29 7.27
CA SER A 285 20.12 21.35 7.71
C SER A 285 20.71 22.05 6.49
N SER A 286 20.34 23.32 6.31
CA SER A 286 20.80 24.17 5.20
C SER A 286 22.29 24.49 5.31
N ASP A 287 22.81 24.54 6.54
CA ASP A 287 24.20 24.87 6.84
C ASP A 287 25.16 23.73 6.47
N THR A 288 24.78 22.50 6.80
CA THR A 288 25.58 21.29 6.51
C THR A 288 25.20 20.65 5.17
N LYS A 289 24.06 21.04 4.60
CA LYS A 289 23.45 20.43 3.40
C LYS A 289 23.19 18.93 3.59
N THR A 290 22.74 18.55 4.78
CA THR A 290 22.36 17.17 5.09
C THR A 290 20.88 17.04 5.42
N ALA A 291 20.36 15.83 5.27
CA ALA A 291 19.00 15.46 5.67
C ALA A 291 19.02 14.15 6.46
N THR A 292 18.33 14.14 7.59
CA THR A 292 18.16 12.96 8.44
C THR A 292 16.72 12.51 8.33
N LEU A 293 16.47 11.25 7.94
CA LEU A 293 15.14 10.66 7.87
C LEU A 293 15.02 9.62 8.99
N ARG A 294 13.95 9.68 9.78
CA ARG A 294 13.66 8.73 10.86
C ARG A 294 12.18 8.36 10.89
N LEU A 295 11.85 7.23 11.50
CA LEU A 295 10.46 6.84 11.72
C LEU A 295 10.04 7.28 13.13
N ILE A 296 8.80 7.73 13.31
CA ILE A 296 8.26 8.16 14.61
C ILE A 296 8.42 7.07 15.66
N ARG A 297 8.19 5.80 15.30
CA ARG A 297 8.37 4.66 16.22
C ARG A 297 9.78 4.58 16.78
N ASP A 298 10.79 4.91 15.96
CA ASP A 298 12.19 4.82 16.33
C ASP A 298 12.58 6.05 17.17
N ILE A 299 12.01 7.22 16.87
CA ILE A 299 12.17 8.47 17.64
C ILE A 299 11.62 8.34 19.07
N VAL A 300 10.40 7.82 19.24
CA VAL A 300 9.77 7.70 20.57
C VAL A 300 10.49 6.70 21.47
N ASP A 301 11.21 5.74 20.88
CA ASP A 301 12.00 4.72 21.57
C ASP A 301 13.45 5.15 21.81
N ASP A 302 13.87 6.28 21.23
CA ASP A 302 15.26 6.72 21.27
C ASP A 302 15.66 7.19 22.67
N VAL A 303 16.96 7.13 22.95
CA VAL A 303 17.50 7.54 24.25
C VAL A 303 17.81 9.04 24.20
N PRO A 304 17.47 9.80 25.25
CA PRO A 304 17.83 11.21 25.28
C PRO A 304 19.34 11.45 25.27
N ASP A 305 19.79 12.28 24.33
CA ASP A 305 21.19 12.70 24.24
C ASP A 305 21.54 13.83 25.22
N ILE A 306 20.53 14.57 25.69
CA ILE A 306 20.70 15.76 26.51
C ILE A 306 19.75 15.72 27.72
N ASP A 307 20.32 15.96 28.91
CA ASP A 307 19.56 16.24 30.13
C ASP A 307 19.52 17.75 30.41
N LEU A 308 18.34 18.34 30.27
CA LEU A 308 18.09 19.77 30.42
C LEU A 308 17.75 20.16 31.87
N SER A 309 17.67 19.21 32.80
CA SER A 309 17.24 19.45 34.19
C SER A 309 18.08 20.49 34.92
N ARG A 310 19.39 20.53 34.64
CA ARG A 310 20.33 21.47 35.26
C ARG A 310 20.33 22.85 34.59
N SER A 311 19.70 22.96 33.43
CA SER A 311 19.61 24.19 32.65
C SER A 311 18.33 24.97 32.89
N LEU A 312 17.38 24.40 33.67
CA LEU A 312 16.11 25.05 34.01
C LEU A 312 16.33 26.37 34.75
N THR A 313 15.60 27.40 34.31
CA THR A 313 15.54 28.71 34.99
C THR A 313 14.26 28.91 35.77
N ASP A 314 13.24 28.11 35.51
CA ASP A 314 11.95 28.12 36.22
C ASP A 314 11.35 26.70 36.32
N GLU A 315 10.30 26.54 37.11
CA GLU A 315 9.54 25.31 37.23
C GLU A 315 8.71 25.04 35.95
N PRO A 316 8.75 23.82 35.38
CA PRO A 316 7.96 23.49 34.20
C PRO A 316 6.44 23.56 34.44
N LEU A 317 5.70 24.07 33.46
CA LEU A 317 4.24 24.07 33.42
C LEU A 317 3.75 22.91 32.55
N ILE A 318 2.81 22.11 33.07
CA ILE A 318 2.22 20.99 32.34
C ILE A 318 0.77 21.32 31.99
N THR A 319 0.44 21.28 30.70
CA THR A 319 -0.92 21.44 30.19
C THR A 319 -1.42 20.08 29.71
N TYR A 320 -2.50 19.60 30.32
CA TYR A 320 -3.10 18.32 29.98
C TYR A 320 -3.93 18.44 28.69
N GLU A 321 -3.65 17.56 27.74
CA GLU A 321 -4.28 17.55 26.42
C GLU A 321 -5.45 16.56 26.38
N THR A 322 -6.37 16.78 25.45
CA THR A 322 -7.43 15.80 25.15
C THR A 322 -6.81 14.54 24.55
N ALA A 323 -7.31 13.38 24.98
CA ALA A 323 -6.92 12.10 24.41
C ALA A 323 -7.30 12.04 22.94
N ARG A 324 -6.38 11.58 22.10
CA ARG A 324 -6.59 11.35 20.67
C ARG A 324 -6.27 9.91 20.31
N GLN A 325 -6.80 9.45 19.19
CA GLN A 325 -6.48 8.15 18.60
C GLN A 325 -6.14 8.29 17.13
N MET A 326 -5.28 7.41 16.63
CA MET A 326 -4.95 7.39 15.21
C MET A 326 -6.16 6.89 14.39
N LYS A 327 -6.40 7.57 13.28
CA LYS A 327 -7.27 7.09 12.19
C LYS A 327 -6.48 7.12 10.89
N LEU A 328 -6.28 5.96 10.26
CA LEU A 328 -5.41 5.82 9.09
C LEU A 328 -6.19 5.29 7.89
N SER A 329 -6.04 5.92 6.74
CA SER A 329 -6.65 5.48 5.47
C SER A 329 -5.77 5.77 4.26
N ALA A 330 -6.14 5.21 3.10
CA ALA A 330 -5.47 5.40 1.81
C ALA A 330 -6.49 5.32 0.68
N LYS A 331 -6.10 5.68 -0.54
CA LYS A 331 -6.98 5.61 -1.71
C LYS A 331 -7.20 4.15 -2.14
N THR A 332 -8.41 3.86 -2.59
CA THR A 332 -8.83 2.51 -3.01
C THR A 332 -9.58 2.55 -4.33
N SER A 333 -9.12 3.39 -5.26
CA SER A 333 -9.80 3.67 -6.53
C SER A 333 -9.67 2.51 -7.52
N PHE A 334 -8.64 1.66 -7.38
CA PHE A 334 -8.49 0.48 -8.23
C PHE A 334 -9.61 -0.55 -8.00
N THR A 335 -10.01 -1.22 -9.08
CA THR A 335 -10.99 -2.31 -9.02
C THR A 335 -10.50 -3.41 -8.08
N GLY A 336 -11.32 -3.76 -7.09
CA GLY A 336 -10.97 -4.75 -6.06
C GLY A 336 -10.14 -4.20 -4.90
N ALA A 337 -9.84 -2.90 -4.85
CA ALA A 337 -9.16 -2.27 -3.72
C ALA A 337 -10.14 -1.81 -2.64
N ALA A 338 -11.29 -1.25 -3.01
CA ALA A 338 -12.27 -0.79 -2.03
C ALA A 338 -12.78 -1.95 -1.16
N PRO A 339 -12.66 -1.87 0.18
CA PRO A 339 -13.25 -2.85 1.08
C PRO A 339 -14.79 -2.69 1.07
N SER A 340 -15.52 -3.75 1.41
CA SER A 340 -17.00 -3.72 1.42
C SER A 340 -17.58 -2.83 2.54
N VAL A 341 -16.79 -2.60 3.58
CA VAL A 341 -17.08 -1.71 4.71
C VAL A 341 -15.76 -1.03 5.12
N GLU A 342 -15.82 0.11 5.81
CA GLU A 342 -14.61 0.85 6.19
C GLU A 342 -13.80 0.15 7.28
N ARG A 343 -14.48 -0.47 8.27
CA ARG A 343 -13.88 -1.01 9.48
C ARG A 343 -13.81 -2.53 9.46
N PHE A 344 -12.67 -3.04 9.91
CA PHE A 344 -12.40 -4.46 9.95
C PHE A 344 -13.27 -5.19 10.99
N GLU A 345 -13.51 -4.58 12.14
CA GLU A 345 -14.32 -5.14 13.21
C GLU A 345 -15.79 -5.31 12.81
N ASP A 346 -16.32 -4.33 12.06
CA ASP A 346 -17.68 -4.37 11.54
C ASP A 346 -17.83 -5.47 10.47
N TYR A 347 -16.77 -5.72 9.68
CA TYR A 347 -16.74 -6.78 8.68
C TYR A 347 -16.75 -8.19 9.29
N LEU A 348 -15.96 -8.39 10.36
CA LEU A 348 -15.83 -9.70 11.02
C LEU A 348 -16.93 -10.02 12.04
N LYS A 349 -17.89 -9.12 12.23
CA LYS A 349 -18.93 -9.30 13.25
C LYS A 349 -19.79 -10.52 12.94
N ASP A 350 -19.93 -11.41 13.93
CA ASP A 350 -20.75 -12.63 13.86
C ASP A 350 -20.35 -13.63 12.75
N GLN A 351 -19.10 -13.59 12.28
CA GLN A 351 -18.58 -14.50 11.23
C GLN A 351 -17.50 -15.46 11.76
N GLU A 352 -17.60 -16.73 11.37
CA GLU A 352 -16.49 -17.68 11.44
C GLU A 352 -15.68 -17.63 10.13
N VAL A 353 -14.36 -17.75 10.26
CA VAL A 353 -13.44 -17.52 9.13
C VAL A 353 -12.51 -18.71 8.94
N ALA A 354 -12.51 -19.28 7.72
CA ALA A 354 -11.44 -20.14 7.23
C ALA A 354 -10.29 -19.29 6.69
N ARG A 355 -9.08 -19.56 7.16
CA ARG A 355 -7.84 -18.99 6.60
C ARG A 355 -7.18 -20.03 5.72
N LEU A 356 -7.03 -19.70 4.44
CA LEU A 356 -6.56 -20.63 3.42
C LEU A 356 -5.46 -19.95 2.63
N ALA A 357 -4.44 -20.72 2.22
CA ALA A 357 -3.42 -20.21 1.32
C ALA A 357 -4.05 -19.73 0.01
N LYS A 358 -4.95 -20.54 -0.58
CA LYS A 358 -5.74 -20.24 -1.78
C LYS A 358 -7.17 -20.74 -1.60
N VAL A 359 -8.16 -19.95 -2.00
CA VAL A 359 -9.59 -20.30 -1.90
C VAL A 359 -10.04 -21.01 -3.18
N ASP A 360 -10.55 -22.23 -3.05
CA ASP A 360 -11.25 -22.91 -4.14
C ASP A 360 -12.71 -22.47 -4.18
N ILE A 361 -13.02 -21.58 -5.14
CA ILE A 361 -14.36 -20.99 -5.26
C ILE A 361 -15.47 -22.00 -5.60
N THR A 362 -15.11 -23.22 -6.00
CA THR A 362 -16.07 -24.30 -6.31
C THR A 362 -16.53 -25.06 -5.06
N LYS A 363 -15.86 -24.86 -3.92
CA LYS A 363 -16.24 -25.49 -2.66
C LYS A 363 -17.53 -24.87 -2.13
N ARG A 364 -18.34 -25.74 -1.50
CA ARG A 364 -19.57 -25.34 -0.81
C ARG A 364 -19.26 -25.18 0.66
N VAL A 365 -19.04 -23.94 1.11
CA VAL A 365 -18.71 -23.59 2.50
C VAL A 365 -19.42 -22.30 2.86
N ILE A 366 -20.26 -22.32 3.90
CA ILE A 366 -21.07 -21.16 4.30
C ILE A 366 -20.25 -20.08 5.03
N HIS A 367 -19.16 -20.50 5.68
CA HIS A 367 -18.28 -19.61 6.45
C HIS A 367 -17.54 -18.62 5.55
N LEU A 368 -17.06 -17.54 6.15
CA LEU A 368 -16.24 -16.55 5.47
C LEU A 368 -14.85 -17.13 5.19
N ASN A 369 -14.30 -16.85 4.01
CA ASN A 369 -13.01 -17.37 3.57
C ASN A 369 -12.02 -16.23 3.38
N TYR A 370 -10.85 -16.32 4.00
CA TYR A 370 -9.73 -15.41 3.80
C TYR A 370 -8.62 -16.10 3.03
N GLU A 371 -8.24 -15.53 1.89
CA GLU A 371 -7.12 -16.01 1.08
C GLU A 371 -5.83 -15.29 1.47
N GLU A 372 -4.87 -16.01 2.04
CA GLU A 372 -3.63 -15.42 2.57
C GLU A 372 -2.72 -14.86 1.47
N THR A 373 -2.66 -15.52 0.30
CA THR A 373 -1.80 -15.10 -0.81
C THR A 373 -2.21 -13.76 -1.41
N THR A 374 -3.51 -13.44 -1.41
CA THR A 374 -4.06 -12.22 -2.06
C THR A 374 -4.65 -11.22 -1.08
N GLY A 375 -4.95 -11.62 0.16
CA GLY A 375 -5.66 -10.81 1.13
C GLY A 375 -7.11 -10.56 0.75
N ARG A 376 -7.72 -11.43 -0.07
CA ARG A 376 -9.12 -11.32 -0.48
C ARG A 376 -10.04 -12.12 0.41
N TRP A 377 -11.26 -11.62 0.53
CA TRP A 377 -12.32 -12.25 1.28
C TRP A 377 -13.37 -12.82 0.35
N PHE A 378 -13.85 -14.03 0.63
CA PHE A 378 -14.88 -14.71 -0.15
C PHE A 378 -16.01 -15.19 0.75
N LYS A 379 -17.25 -15.04 0.27
CA LYS A 379 -18.46 -15.48 0.97
C LYS A 379 -19.27 -16.43 0.10
N TRP A 380 -20.05 -17.29 0.74
CA TRP A 380 -21.00 -18.14 0.03
C TRP A 380 -22.10 -17.30 -0.61
N ASP A 381 -22.31 -17.52 -1.91
CA ASP A 381 -23.43 -16.96 -2.66
C ASP A 381 -24.46 -18.07 -2.84
N GLU A 382 -25.59 -17.95 -2.13
CA GLU A 382 -26.67 -18.93 -2.16
C GLU A 382 -27.36 -19.03 -3.52
N ASP A 383 -27.43 -17.92 -4.27
CA ASP A 383 -28.09 -17.87 -5.57
C ASP A 383 -27.24 -18.56 -6.63
N ASN A 384 -25.93 -18.28 -6.63
CA ASN A 384 -25.00 -18.83 -7.61
C ASN A 384 -24.36 -20.16 -7.17
N LYS A 385 -24.65 -20.61 -5.95
CA LYS A 385 -24.13 -21.86 -5.33
C LYS A 385 -22.60 -22.00 -5.45
N ARG A 386 -21.88 -20.91 -5.18
CA ARG A 386 -20.40 -20.85 -5.20
C ARG A 386 -19.88 -19.79 -4.25
N LEU A 387 -18.60 -19.85 -3.89
CA LEU A 387 -17.94 -18.73 -3.20
C LEU A 387 -17.72 -17.58 -4.19
N THR A 388 -18.01 -16.35 -3.76
CA THR A 388 -17.80 -15.13 -4.54
C THR A 388 -16.95 -14.13 -3.75
N TYR A 389 -16.20 -13.30 -4.48
CA TYR A 389 -15.44 -12.21 -3.88
C TYR A 389 -16.37 -11.30 -3.08
N SER A 390 -16.03 -11.08 -1.80
CA SER A 390 -16.82 -10.28 -0.87
C SER A 390 -16.18 -8.94 -0.56
N SER A 391 -14.86 -8.88 -0.32
CA SER A 391 -14.17 -7.68 0.12
C SER A 391 -12.66 -7.78 -0.09
N SER A 392 -12.01 -6.63 -0.15
CA SER A 392 -10.55 -6.50 -0.01
C SER A 392 -10.17 -6.44 1.48
N SER A 393 -8.86 -6.47 1.76
CA SER A 393 -8.31 -6.27 3.11
C SER A 393 -7.86 -4.84 3.41
N PHE A 394 -8.10 -3.88 2.52
CA PHE A 394 -7.66 -2.48 2.66
C PHE A 394 -8.57 -1.65 3.58
N PHE A 395 -9.03 -2.25 4.69
CA PHE A 395 -9.80 -1.57 5.72
C PHE A 395 -8.97 -0.44 6.35
N SER A 396 -9.64 0.67 6.65
CA SER A 396 -9.03 1.78 7.39
C SER A 396 -8.77 1.35 8.83
N TRP A 397 -7.74 1.93 9.46
CA TRP A 397 -7.59 1.86 10.91
C TRP A 397 -8.49 2.92 11.55
N ASP A 398 -9.57 2.48 12.20
CA ASP A 398 -10.50 3.36 12.90
C ASP A 398 -11.16 2.62 14.07
N ARG A 399 -10.80 3.02 15.30
CA ARG A 399 -11.34 2.41 16.52
C ARG A 399 -12.71 2.95 16.91
N LYS A 400 -13.11 4.13 16.44
CA LYS A 400 -14.33 4.83 16.86
C LYS A 400 -14.59 4.77 18.37
N THR A 401 -13.55 4.98 19.17
CA THR A 401 -13.72 5.00 20.63
C THR A 401 -14.55 6.22 21.03
N ASP A 402 -15.58 6.01 21.84
CA ASP A 402 -16.45 7.10 22.31
C ASP A 402 -15.66 8.16 23.08
N ASN A 403 -15.91 9.44 22.77
CA ASN A 403 -15.32 10.61 23.43
C ASN A 403 -13.79 10.75 23.29
N ILE A 404 -13.18 10.12 22.27
CA ILE A 404 -11.78 10.34 21.90
C ILE A 404 -11.75 10.98 20.51
N GLU A 405 -10.94 12.02 20.35
CA GLU A 405 -10.79 12.73 19.07
C GLU A 405 -9.90 11.93 18.10
N ASP A 406 -10.23 11.94 16.81
CA ASP A 406 -9.42 11.28 15.79
C ASP A 406 -8.28 12.19 15.33
N ASN A 407 -7.06 11.66 15.36
CA ASN A 407 -5.92 12.14 14.61
C ASN A 407 -5.93 11.46 13.23
N GLU A 408 -6.69 12.05 12.30
CA GLU A 408 -6.93 11.50 10.98
C GLU A 408 -5.78 11.79 10.01
N LEU A 409 -5.21 10.72 9.45
CA LEU A 409 -4.20 10.77 8.41
C LEU A 409 -4.64 9.93 7.20
N THR A 410 -4.58 10.55 6.02
CA THR A 410 -4.95 9.91 4.75
C THR A 410 -3.77 9.92 3.80
N SER A 411 -3.38 8.72 3.35
CA SER A 411 -2.27 8.52 2.43
C SER A 411 -2.68 8.86 0.99
N ASP A 412 -1.77 9.49 0.24
CA ASP A 412 -2.03 9.89 -1.15
C ASP A 412 -1.86 8.79 -2.19
N ASP A 413 -1.37 7.62 -1.78
CA ASP A 413 -1.16 6.48 -2.66
C ASP A 413 -2.39 5.57 -2.77
N GLU A 414 -2.45 4.82 -3.87
CA GLU A 414 -3.47 3.83 -4.17
C GLU A 414 -3.06 2.45 -3.62
N CYS A 415 -3.97 1.84 -2.86
CA CYS A 415 -3.87 0.45 -2.43
C CYS A 415 -3.94 -0.50 -3.63
N VAL A 416 -2.97 -1.42 -3.73
CA VAL A 416 -2.84 -2.34 -4.88
C VAL A 416 -3.31 -3.74 -4.50
N PRO A 417 -4.45 -4.22 -5.03
CA PRO A 417 -4.91 -5.59 -4.79
C PRO A 417 -3.93 -6.62 -5.35
N MET A 418 -3.97 -7.82 -4.78
CA MET A 418 -3.23 -8.97 -5.30
C MET A 418 -4.20 -9.94 -5.97
N ASP A 419 -3.75 -10.63 -7.02
CA ASP A 419 -4.48 -11.73 -7.66
C ASP A 419 -3.53 -12.68 -8.38
N PHE A 420 -3.99 -13.90 -8.63
CA PHE A 420 -3.34 -14.77 -9.59
C PHE A 420 -3.75 -14.35 -11.00
N ALA A 421 -2.78 -13.88 -11.78
CA ALA A 421 -2.99 -13.58 -13.18
C ALA A 421 -3.37 -14.86 -13.97
N PRO A 422 -3.97 -14.75 -15.16
CA PRO A 422 -4.26 -15.89 -16.04
C PRO A 422 -3.09 -16.84 -16.33
N ASN A 423 -1.83 -16.41 -16.15
CA ASN A 423 -0.64 -17.27 -16.22
C ASN A 423 -0.27 -17.95 -14.88
N ASP A 424 -1.18 -17.94 -13.91
CA ASP A 424 -1.06 -18.46 -12.53
C ASP A 424 0.10 -17.84 -11.73
N ILE A 425 0.45 -16.59 -12.06
CA ILE A 425 1.47 -15.81 -11.34
C ILE A 425 0.77 -14.81 -10.43
N LEU A 426 1.03 -14.91 -9.13
CA LEU A 426 0.61 -13.94 -8.14
C LEU A 426 1.20 -12.57 -8.49
N SER A 427 0.33 -11.63 -8.85
CA SER A 427 0.71 -10.35 -9.42
C SER A 427 -0.06 -9.19 -8.76
N PRO A 428 0.62 -8.08 -8.46
CA PRO A 428 -0.05 -6.83 -8.11
C PRO A 428 -0.98 -6.37 -9.25
N GLN A 429 -2.23 -6.08 -8.90
CA GLN A 429 -3.28 -5.59 -9.78
C GLN A 429 -3.25 -4.05 -9.78
N TYR A 430 -2.18 -3.49 -10.35
CA TYR A 430 -2.00 -2.05 -10.51
C TYR A 430 -2.78 -1.57 -11.75
N LEU A 431 -4.10 -1.65 -11.67
CA LEU A 431 -5.06 -1.51 -12.78
C LEU A 431 -5.21 -0.06 -13.29
N ALA A 432 -4.10 0.58 -13.64
CA ALA A 432 -4.01 1.96 -14.11
C ALA A 432 -3.99 2.09 -15.65
N ASP A 433 -4.20 1.00 -16.39
CA ASP A 433 -3.97 0.86 -17.84
C ASP A 433 -2.54 1.22 -18.27
N TYR A 434 -2.18 1.11 -19.55
CA TYR A 434 -0.87 1.48 -20.05
C TYR A 434 -0.74 2.98 -20.32
N VAL A 435 0.42 3.52 -19.97
CA VAL A 435 0.88 4.83 -20.45
C VAL A 435 1.90 4.62 -21.57
N HIS A 436 1.67 5.29 -22.69
CA HIS A 436 2.60 5.36 -23.83
C HIS A 436 3.25 6.72 -23.90
N ARG A 437 4.58 6.77 -23.82
CA ARG A 437 5.38 8.00 -23.90
C ARG A 437 6.11 8.14 -25.23
N TYR A 438 6.38 7.03 -25.90
CA TYR A 438 7.26 6.92 -27.06
C TYR A 438 6.65 6.16 -28.24
N THR A 439 5.57 5.45 -28.01
CA THR A 439 4.79 4.71 -28.99
C THR A 439 3.39 5.29 -29.09
N TYR A 440 2.71 5.05 -30.19
CA TYR A 440 1.32 5.41 -30.39
C TYR A 440 0.62 4.29 -31.16
N LEU A 441 -0.64 4.04 -30.83
CA LEU A 441 -1.46 3.04 -31.51
C LEU A 441 -1.99 3.64 -32.82
N LYS A 442 -1.59 3.07 -33.97
CA LYS A 442 -2.23 3.38 -35.26
C LYS A 442 -3.44 2.48 -35.45
N THR A 443 -4.64 3.02 -35.33
CA THR A 443 -5.86 2.34 -35.80
C THR A 443 -6.16 2.75 -37.25
N SER A 444 -6.65 1.82 -38.07
CA SER A 444 -6.97 2.06 -39.50
C SER A 444 -8.19 2.98 -39.71
N SER A 445 -8.76 3.51 -38.64
CA SER A 445 -9.99 4.31 -38.62
C SER A 445 -9.91 5.31 -37.46
N ASN A 446 -9.20 6.41 -37.69
CA ASN A 446 -9.48 7.78 -37.24
C ASN A 446 -8.26 8.66 -37.53
N ASN A 447 -8.44 9.65 -38.39
CA ASN A 447 -7.49 10.74 -38.66
C ASN A 447 -7.78 11.97 -37.78
N ASP A 448 -8.60 11.81 -36.74
CA ASP A 448 -9.00 12.92 -35.87
C ASP A 448 -8.33 12.73 -34.50
N ASP A 449 -7.20 13.40 -34.36
CA ASP A 449 -6.56 13.73 -33.08
C ASP A 449 -7.48 14.71 -32.34
N GLU A 450 -8.18 14.29 -31.28
CA GLU A 450 -8.58 15.12 -30.14
C GLU A 450 -9.35 14.24 -29.12
N ASP A 451 -8.95 14.33 -27.84
CA ASP A 451 -9.57 13.71 -26.65
C ASP A 451 -9.41 12.19 -26.44
N SER A 452 -8.16 11.71 -26.31
CA SER A 452 -7.93 10.54 -25.44
C SER A 452 -7.74 11.03 -24.00
N GLU A 453 -8.52 10.50 -23.05
CA GLU A 453 -8.32 10.74 -21.62
C GLU A 453 -6.85 10.44 -21.27
N LYS A 454 -6.19 11.41 -20.64
CA LYS A 454 -4.78 11.26 -20.27
C LYS A 454 -4.68 10.21 -19.17
N VAL A 455 -4.24 9.01 -19.53
CA VAL A 455 -3.95 7.94 -18.57
C VAL A 455 -2.87 8.42 -17.61
N GLU A 456 -3.20 8.41 -16.31
CA GLU A 456 -2.29 8.83 -15.25
C GLU A 456 -1.46 7.65 -14.72
N THR A 457 -0.36 7.98 -14.03
CA THR A 457 0.47 7.03 -13.27
C THR A 457 0.26 7.26 -11.77
N PRO A 458 -0.74 6.64 -11.10
CA PRO A 458 -0.94 6.79 -9.66
C PRO A 458 0.27 6.42 -8.80
N LEU A 459 0.41 7.03 -7.62
CA LEU A 459 1.40 6.57 -6.64
C LEU A 459 0.90 5.27 -6.00
N SER A 460 1.72 4.23 -5.99
CA SER A 460 1.45 2.99 -5.27
C SER A 460 2.74 2.32 -4.81
N PHE A 461 2.67 1.63 -3.67
CA PHE A 461 3.79 0.89 -3.11
C PHE A 461 3.55 -0.62 -3.12
N VAL A 462 4.63 -1.38 -3.36
CA VAL A 462 4.69 -2.82 -3.12
C VAL A 462 6.08 -3.21 -2.64
N PHE A 463 6.20 -4.34 -1.94
CA PHE A 463 7.49 -4.95 -1.67
C PHE A 463 7.94 -5.81 -2.86
N ALA A 464 9.20 -5.68 -3.26
CA ALA A 464 9.80 -6.44 -4.35
C ALA A 464 10.58 -7.65 -3.80
N PHE A 465 10.13 -8.86 -4.14
CA PHE A 465 10.72 -10.12 -3.69
C PHE A 465 11.45 -10.84 -4.82
N THR A 466 12.45 -10.19 -5.41
CA THR A 466 13.20 -10.70 -6.58
C THR A 466 14.27 -11.75 -6.25
N SER A 467 14.65 -11.90 -4.98
CA SER A 467 15.72 -12.80 -4.52
C SER A 467 15.33 -13.57 -3.25
N SER A 468 14.04 -13.82 -3.06
CA SER A 468 13.54 -14.62 -1.94
C SER A 468 13.94 -16.09 -2.08
N GLN A 469 14.17 -16.78 -0.95
CA GLN A 469 14.69 -18.15 -0.94
C GLN A 469 13.60 -19.20 -1.19
N ASN A 470 12.39 -18.95 -0.71
CA ASN A 470 11.27 -19.90 -0.75
C ASN A 470 10.25 -19.67 -1.86
N SER A 471 10.32 -18.55 -2.58
CA SER A 471 9.38 -18.27 -3.68
C SER A 471 9.73 -19.02 -4.96
N LYS A 472 8.71 -19.35 -5.75
CA LYS A 472 8.87 -20.00 -7.06
C LYS A 472 9.41 -19.07 -8.15
N TYR A 473 9.09 -17.78 -8.05
CA TYR A 473 9.43 -16.74 -9.03
C TYR A 473 9.64 -15.38 -8.36
N PRO A 474 10.35 -14.44 -9.04
CA PRO A 474 10.36 -13.03 -8.65
C PRO A 474 8.96 -12.41 -8.76
N PHE A 475 8.50 -11.75 -7.70
CA PHE A 475 7.19 -11.09 -7.66
C PHE A 475 7.23 -9.83 -6.80
N GLY A 476 6.19 -9.01 -6.93
CA GLY A 476 5.90 -7.94 -5.99
C GLY A 476 4.65 -8.26 -5.19
N SER A 477 4.56 -7.80 -3.95
CA SER A 477 3.37 -8.00 -3.12
C SER A 477 3.18 -6.91 -2.07
N VAL A 478 1.94 -6.67 -1.68
CA VAL A 478 1.58 -5.85 -0.50
C VAL A 478 1.53 -6.68 0.79
N LEU A 479 1.66 -7.99 0.68
CA LEU A 479 1.56 -8.98 1.75
C LEU A 479 2.89 -9.72 1.94
N PRO A 480 3.16 -10.23 3.16
CA PRO A 480 4.40 -10.94 3.47
C PRO A 480 4.40 -12.41 3.05
N TYR A 481 3.50 -12.83 2.16
CA TYR A 481 3.32 -14.24 1.79
C TYR A 481 3.76 -14.52 0.34
N THR A 482 4.30 -15.71 0.14
CA THR A 482 4.61 -16.32 -1.17
C THR A 482 3.32 -16.76 -1.88
N SER A 483 3.43 -17.26 -3.12
CA SER A 483 2.31 -17.86 -3.86
C SER A 483 1.74 -19.14 -3.22
N GLU A 484 2.42 -19.67 -2.20
CA GLU A 484 2.04 -20.87 -1.45
C GLU A 484 1.40 -20.54 -0.10
N GLY A 485 1.30 -19.26 0.27
CA GLY A 485 0.81 -18.82 1.58
C GLY A 485 1.87 -18.86 2.69
N GLU A 486 3.12 -19.22 2.39
CA GLU A 486 4.21 -19.19 3.36
C GLU A 486 4.79 -17.77 3.51
N GLU A 487 5.25 -17.39 4.71
CA GLU A 487 5.99 -16.14 4.92
C GLU A 487 7.23 -16.07 4.01
N VAL A 488 7.47 -14.92 3.39
CA VAL A 488 8.61 -14.72 2.50
C VAL A 488 9.92 -14.75 3.27
N VAL A 489 10.87 -15.56 2.82
CA VAL A 489 12.24 -15.60 3.33
C VAL A 489 13.15 -14.80 2.43
N LEU A 490 13.74 -13.73 2.96
CA LEU A 490 14.65 -12.84 2.27
C LEU A 490 15.98 -13.53 1.96
N LYS A 491 16.78 -12.91 1.09
CA LYS A 491 18.07 -13.44 0.64
C LYS A 491 19.03 -13.75 1.79
N ASP A 492 19.00 -12.99 2.88
CA ASP A 492 19.84 -13.20 4.06
C ASP A 492 19.31 -14.26 5.05
N GLY A 493 18.16 -14.89 4.76
CA GLY A 493 17.50 -15.89 5.61
C GLY A 493 16.54 -15.29 6.64
N SER A 494 16.47 -13.96 6.75
CA SER A 494 15.44 -13.31 7.58
C SER A 494 14.06 -13.43 6.95
N LYS A 495 13.01 -13.44 7.77
CA LYS A 495 11.61 -13.45 7.30
C LYS A 495 11.13 -12.03 7.10
N HIS A 496 10.41 -11.80 6.00
CA HIS A 496 9.61 -10.61 5.82
C HIS A 496 8.25 -10.83 6.49
N THR A 497 7.86 -9.92 7.36
CA THR A 497 6.65 -10.03 8.19
C THR A 497 5.70 -8.87 7.95
N ILE A 498 6.17 -7.73 7.46
CA ILE A 498 5.35 -6.51 7.30
C ILE A 498 4.36 -6.66 6.13
N SER A 499 3.12 -6.21 6.33
CA SER A 499 2.15 -5.97 5.26
C SER A 499 1.90 -4.47 5.08
N LEU A 500 1.47 -4.06 3.88
CA LEU A 500 1.06 -2.68 3.59
C LEU A 500 -0.41 -2.41 3.94
N LEU A 501 -1.05 -3.32 4.69
CA LEU A 501 -2.41 -3.14 5.22
C LEU A 501 -2.34 -2.35 6.53
N PHE A 502 -3.28 -1.44 6.78
CA PHE A 502 -3.29 -0.71 8.07
C PHE A 502 -3.67 -1.62 9.25
N GLN A 503 -4.58 -2.55 8.99
CA GLN A 503 -5.08 -3.53 9.94
C GLN A 503 -4.14 -4.74 10.06
N TYR A 504 -4.48 -5.70 10.93
CA TYR A 504 -3.77 -6.97 11.15
C TYR A 504 -2.50 -6.88 12.02
N LYS A 505 -2.12 -8.02 12.62
CA LYS A 505 -0.93 -8.14 13.49
C LYS A 505 0.38 -7.79 12.77
N ASN A 506 0.42 -8.02 11.46
CA ASN A 506 1.52 -7.67 10.58
C ASN A 506 1.32 -6.33 9.85
N GLY A 507 0.27 -5.57 10.18
CA GLY A 507 -0.06 -4.32 9.50
C GLY A 507 0.79 -3.13 9.89
N LEU A 508 0.55 -2.03 9.18
CA LEU A 508 1.24 -0.76 9.37
C LEU A 508 0.95 -0.13 10.73
N PHE A 509 -0.28 -0.25 11.27
CA PHE A 509 -0.58 0.31 12.58
C PHE A 509 0.30 -0.33 13.67
N ILE A 510 0.33 -1.66 13.74
CA ILE A 510 1.10 -2.38 14.76
C ILE A 510 2.61 -2.09 14.64
N ASN A 511 3.12 -2.05 13.41
CA ASN A 511 4.55 -1.91 13.15
C ASN A 511 5.07 -0.47 13.30
N PHE A 512 4.25 0.56 13.04
CA PHE A 512 4.73 1.94 12.94
C PHE A 512 3.99 2.94 13.84
N TRP A 513 2.73 2.66 14.22
CA TRP A 513 1.89 3.63 14.90
C TRP A 513 1.47 3.25 16.31
N LYS A 514 1.46 1.95 16.67
CA LYS A 514 0.94 1.45 17.96
C LYS A 514 1.47 2.20 19.18
N LYS A 515 2.78 2.43 19.22
CA LYS A 515 3.44 3.15 20.34
C LYS A 515 3.04 4.62 20.36
N TYR A 516 3.03 5.25 19.20
CA TYR A 516 2.62 6.65 19.08
C TYR A 516 1.14 6.84 19.45
N ASP A 517 0.26 5.94 19.01
CA ASP A 517 -1.16 5.93 19.40
C ASP A 517 -1.34 5.85 20.93
N ALA A 518 -0.60 4.97 21.61
CA ALA A 518 -0.63 4.88 23.07
C ALA A 518 -0.23 6.22 23.72
N ILE A 519 0.78 6.90 23.18
CA ILE A 519 1.29 8.17 23.69
C ILE A 519 0.23 9.28 23.52
N ILE A 520 -0.31 9.46 22.31
CA ILE A 520 -1.32 10.50 22.02
C ILE A 520 -2.64 10.28 22.77
N ARG A 521 -2.91 9.03 23.16
CA ARG A 521 -4.10 8.66 23.94
C ARG A 521 -3.93 8.92 25.43
N HIS A 522 -2.75 8.65 26.00
CA HIS A 522 -2.58 8.56 27.47
C HIS A 522 -1.47 9.41 28.07
N SER A 523 -0.71 10.17 27.27
CA SER A 523 0.43 10.92 27.82
C SER A 523 0.68 12.26 27.19
N PHE A 524 0.26 12.54 25.95
CA PHE A 524 0.83 13.59 25.08
C PHE A 524 0.54 15.06 25.45
N ASN A 525 0.53 15.33 26.73
CA ASN A 525 0.47 16.62 27.39
C ASN A 525 1.65 17.50 26.98
N GLN A 526 1.38 18.79 26.93
CA GLN A 526 2.37 19.81 26.66
C GLN A 526 3.14 20.17 27.94
N VAL A 527 4.45 20.28 27.85
CA VAL A 527 5.32 20.77 28.93
C VAL A 527 6.04 22.01 28.45
N GLU A 528 5.77 23.14 29.10
CA GLU A 528 6.47 24.40 28.87
C GLU A 528 7.57 24.55 29.91
N ALA A 529 8.79 24.83 29.47
CA ALA A 529 9.93 24.98 30.35
C ALA A 529 10.91 26.02 29.82
N ASN A 530 11.49 26.82 30.71
CA ASN A 530 12.48 27.82 30.35
C ASN A 530 13.86 27.33 30.77
N VAL A 531 14.82 27.36 29.85
CA VAL A 531 16.19 26.92 30.08
C VAL A 531 17.20 27.98 29.65
N LEU A 532 18.39 27.94 30.23
CA LEU A 532 19.52 28.78 29.85
C LEU A 532 20.62 27.92 29.23
N LEU A 533 20.81 28.02 27.92
CA LEU A 533 21.72 27.15 27.16
C LEU A 533 22.87 27.93 26.51
N PRO A 534 24.10 27.37 26.48
CA PRO A 534 25.16 27.90 25.64
C PRO A 534 24.80 27.86 24.15
N VAL A 535 25.17 28.89 23.38
CA VAL A 535 24.86 28.98 21.93
C VAL A 535 25.31 27.74 21.14
N HIS A 536 26.47 27.18 21.45
CA HIS A 536 26.99 25.99 20.74
C HIS A 536 26.17 24.73 21.01
N GLN A 537 25.57 24.61 22.20
CA GLN A 537 24.69 23.49 22.53
C GLN A 537 23.35 23.66 21.79
N LEU A 538 22.77 24.86 21.84
CA LEU A 538 21.54 25.20 21.11
C LEU A 538 21.63 24.87 19.62
N MET A 539 22.74 25.24 18.96
CA MET A 539 22.96 24.97 17.53
C MET A 539 23.20 23.49 17.20
N GLY A 540 23.57 22.67 18.19
CA GLY A 540 23.83 21.24 18.02
C GLY A 540 22.67 20.34 18.43
N MET A 541 21.54 20.91 18.88
CA MET A 541 20.38 20.13 19.29
C MET A 541 19.67 19.51 18.08
N ASP A 542 19.47 18.20 18.12
CA ASP A 542 18.63 17.50 17.15
C ASP A 542 17.18 17.45 17.66
N ILE A 543 16.28 18.14 16.97
CA ILE A 543 14.87 18.23 17.35
C ILE A 543 14.12 16.89 17.24
N LEU A 544 14.67 15.93 16.49
CA LEU A 544 14.11 14.58 16.37
C LEU A 544 14.55 13.65 17.50
N THR A 545 15.52 14.06 18.33
CA THR A 545 16.02 13.22 19.43
C THR A 545 15.34 13.64 20.74
N PRO A 546 14.81 12.69 21.54
CA PRO A 546 14.21 13.01 22.84
C PRO A 546 15.19 13.73 23.79
N VAL A 547 14.63 14.42 24.79
CA VAL A 547 15.40 15.04 25.88
C VAL A 547 14.96 14.54 27.23
N ALA A 548 15.91 14.53 28.17
CA ALA A 548 15.63 14.25 29.56
C ALA A 548 15.35 15.55 30.32
N LEU A 549 14.26 15.56 31.09
CA LEU A 549 13.92 16.61 32.02
C LEU A 549 13.40 16.00 33.32
N ARG A 550 14.10 16.24 34.42
CA ARG A 550 13.85 15.66 35.75
C ARG A 550 13.70 14.13 35.73
N GLY A 551 14.55 13.48 34.92
CA GLY A 551 14.54 12.03 34.74
C GLY A 551 13.33 11.49 33.96
N GLN A 552 12.53 12.36 33.32
CA GLN A 552 11.50 11.96 32.35
C GLN A 552 11.98 12.21 30.93
N TYR A 553 11.59 11.34 30.00
CA TYR A 553 11.90 11.49 28.58
C TYR A 553 10.76 12.24 27.90
N LEU A 554 11.11 13.28 27.17
CA LEU A 554 10.17 14.18 26.50
C LEU A 554 10.59 14.38 25.04
N LEU A 555 9.63 14.54 24.15
CA LEU A 555 9.89 14.95 22.77
C LEU A 555 9.86 16.46 22.63
N PHE A 556 10.63 17.01 21.69
CA PHE A 556 10.40 18.38 21.26
C PHE A 556 9.09 18.49 20.49
N ASP A 557 8.24 19.44 20.88
CA ASP A 557 7.27 20.06 20.00
C ASP A 557 7.91 21.24 19.27
N GLY A 558 8.70 22.03 20.02
CA GLY A 558 9.48 23.14 19.49
C GLY A 558 10.23 23.88 20.59
N PHE A 559 10.98 24.88 20.19
CA PHE A 559 11.61 25.80 21.13
C PHE A 559 11.86 27.15 20.48
N SER A 560 11.87 28.21 21.28
CA SER A 560 12.10 29.57 20.80
C SER A 560 13.24 30.25 21.54
N TYR A 561 13.95 31.13 20.83
CA TYR A 561 15.05 31.92 21.38
C TYR A 561 15.20 33.23 20.63
N SER A 562 15.80 34.23 21.29
CA SER A 562 15.99 35.57 20.73
C SER A 562 17.45 35.88 20.43
N LEU A 563 17.68 36.56 19.31
CA LEU A 563 18.95 37.19 18.94
C LEU A 563 18.85 38.72 19.10
N PRO A 564 19.93 39.45 19.44
CA PRO A 564 21.28 38.96 19.66
C PRO A 564 21.43 38.09 20.90
N ALA A 565 22.20 37.01 20.78
CA ALA A 565 22.42 36.02 21.81
C ALA A 565 23.64 36.38 22.67
N ASN A 566 23.48 36.32 23.99
CA ASN A 566 24.61 36.28 24.92
C ASN A 566 25.29 34.91 24.87
N LYS A 567 26.41 34.74 25.61
CA LYS A 567 27.12 33.44 25.69
C LYS A 567 26.17 32.30 26.09
N ASN A 568 25.26 32.60 27.00
CA ASN A 568 24.14 31.75 27.37
C ASN A 568 22.84 32.44 26.94
N VAL A 569 21.94 31.68 26.33
CA VAL A 569 20.71 32.15 25.71
C VAL A 569 19.52 31.58 26.46
N PRO A 570 18.56 32.42 26.91
CA PRO A 570 17.28 31.95 27.40
C PRO A 570 16.51 31.30 26.24
N VAL A 571 16.00 30.10 26.45
CA VAL A 571 15.25 29.32 25.48
C VAL A 571 13.95 28.88 26.11
N ASP A 572 12.84 29.15 25.44
CA ASP A 572 11.53 28.68 25.84
C ASP A 572 11.24 27.37 25.11
N LEU A 573 11.11 26.29 25.86
CA LEU A 573 10.89 24.94 25.35
C LEU A 573 9.40 24.61 25.38
N THR A 574 8.92 23.97 24.32
CA THR A 574 7.65 23.26 24.30
C THR A 574 7.93 21.78 24.03
N LEU A 575 7.64 20.94 25.01
CA LEU A 575 7.93 19.51 24.98
C LEU A 575 6.64 18.68 25.10
N ARG A 576 6.68 17.41 24.71
CA ARG A 576 5.58 16.46 24.84
C ARG A 576 5.99 15.28 25.71
N THR A 577 5.12 14.90 26.64
CA THR A 577 5.34 13.73 27.50
C THR A 577 5.16 12.42 26.74
N LEU A 578 6.04 11.46 27.05
CA LEU A 578 6.03 10.11 26.47
C LEU A 578 5.51 9.05 27.44
N ARG A 579 5.60 9.32 28.75
CA ARG A 579 5.28 8.34 29.79
C ARG A 579 3.78 8.21 29.98
N LEU A 580 3.23 7.05 29.64
CA LEU A 580 1.81 6.74 29.76
C LEU A 580 1.28 6.94 31.19
N ILE A 581 0.11 7.57 31.30
CA ILE A 581 -0.56 7.86 32.56
C ILE A 581 -1.72 6.87 32.76
N ALA A 582 -1.71 6.13 33.87
CA ALA A 582 -2.76 5.18 34.20
C ALA A 582 -4.08 5.87 34.62
N PRO A 583 -5.25 5.22 34.44
CA PRO A 583 -5.46 3.84 33.98
C PRO A 583 -5.36 3.67 32.46
N LEU A 584 -4.82 2.53 32.02
CA LEU A 584 -4.63 2.17 30.60
C LEU A 584 -5.32 0.84 30.32
N ASN A 585 -5.94 0.66 29.14
CA ASN A 585 -6.29 -0.67 28.65
C ASN A 585 -5.83 -0.88 27.19
N LEU A 586 -4.51 -0.81 26.98
CA LEU A 586 -3.91 -0.91 25.65
C LEU A 586 -4.28 -2.22 24.93
N ASP A 587 -4.51 -3.31 25.67
CA ASP A 587 -4.88 -4.60 25.08
C ASP A 587 -6.25 -4.53 24.42
N GLU A 588 -7.22 -3.82 25.01
CA GLU A 588 -8.55 -3.57 24.43
C GLU A 588 -8.49 -2.47 23.36
N GLU A 589 -7.78 -1.38 23.64
CA GLU A 589 -7.69 -0.20 22.79
C GLU A 589 -7.02 -0.50 21.44
N HIS A 590 -6.00 -1.37 21.45
CA HIS A 590 -5.27 -1.83 20.26
C HIS A 590 -5.63 -3.25 19.87
N TYR A 591 -6.73 -3.79 20.40
CA TYR A 591 -7.15 -5.16 20.11
C TYR A 591 -7.46 -5.33 18.63
N ILE A 592 -6.74 -6.27 18.00
CA ILE A 592 -7.06 -6.78 16.67
C ILE A 592 -7.67 -8.16 16.85
N LYS A 593 -8.91 -8.32 16.39
CA LYS A 593 -9.63 -9.59 16.46
C LYS A 593 -8.83 -10.68 15.75
N ASP A 594 -8.42 -11.70 16.49
CA ASP A 594 -7.88 -12.92 15.90
C ASP A 594 -8.98 -13.66 15.13
N PHE A 595 -8.62 -14.14 13.95
CA PHE A 595 -9.52 -14.89 13.08
C PHE A 595 -8.75 -16.03 12.39
N GLY A 596 -9.51 -17.00 11.88
CA GLY A 596 -8.97 -18.25 11.37
C GLY A 596 -9.14 -19.38 12.37
N SER A 597 -10.26 -20.07 12.28
CA SER A 597 -10.49 -21.34 12.97
C SER A 597 -10.17 -22.49 12.02
N THR A 598 -9.75 -23.62 12.58
CA THR A 598 -9.79 -24.89 11.85
C THR A 598 -11.26 -25.23 11.62
N LEU A 599 -11.71 -25.04 10.38
CA LEU A 599 -13.05 -25.41 9.96
C LEU A 599 -13.04 -26.81 9.36
N TYR A 600 -14.19 -27.46 9.42
CA TYR A 600 -14.36 -28.79 8.85
C TYR A 600 -15.44 -28.76 7.78
N VAL A 601 -15.32 -29.64 6.79
CA VAL A 601 -16.29 -29.80 5.71
C VAL A 601 -16.60 -31.27 5.49
N TRP A 602 -17.81 -31.56 5.05
CA TRP A 602 -18.22 -32.92 4.70
C TRP A 602 -17.65 -33.35 3.35
N LYS A 603 -16.94 -34.47 3.34
CA LYS A 603 -16.46 -35.15 2.14
C LYS A 603 -17.26 -36.41 1.88
N LEU A 604 -17.89 -36.51 0.71
CA LEU A 604 -18.58 -37.73 0.27
C LEU A 604 -17.56 -38.86 0.11
N VAL A 605 -17.76 -39.96 0.84
CA VAL A 605 -16.89 -41.15 0.81
C VAL A 605 -17.55 -42.36 0.19
N ARG A 606 -18.89 -42.45 0.23
CA ARG A 606 -19.64 -43.52 -0.40
C ARG A 606 -20.91 -42.99 -1.06
N ASN A 607 -21.20 -43.46 -2.27
CA ASN A 607 -22.44 -43.19 -2.98
C ASN A 607 -22.98 -44.49 -3.58
N THR A 608 -24.16 -44.91 -3.13
CA THR A 608 -24.78 -46.19 -3.53
C THR A 608 -25.68 -46.08 -4.76
N GLN A 609 -25.79 -44.91 -5.40
CA GLN A 609 -26.69 -44.70 -6.55
C GLN A 609 -26.46 -45.69 -7.69
N ALA A 610 -25.19 -45.91 -8.06
CA ALA A 610 -24.83 -46.84 -9.13
C ALA A 610 -25.20 -48.30 -8.80
N GLU A 611 -25.05 -48.69 -7.53
CA GLU A 611 -25.42 -50.01 -7.03
C GLU A 611 -26.94 -50.20 -7.10
N VAL A 612 -27.71 -49.23 -6.57
CA VAL A 612 -29.18 -49.22 -6.62
C VAL A 612 -29.69 -49.26 -8.06
N GLN A 613 -29.09 -48.46 -8.94
CA GLN A 613 -29.45 -48.45 -10.35
C GLN A 613 -29.20 -49.81 -11.02
N LYS A 614 -28.02 -50.41 -10.80
CA LYS A 614 -27.67 -51.70 -11.40
C LYS A 614 -28.60 -52.81 -10.91
N ASN A 615 -28.87 -52.86 -9.60
CA ASN A 615 -29.75 -53.86 -9.00
C ASN A 615 -31.17 -53.75 -9.57
N LYS A 616 -31.71 -52.53 -9.70
CA LYS A 616 -33.06 -52.34 -10.25
C LYS A 616 -33.14 -52.69 -11.73
N LYS A 617 -32.12 -52.38 -12.53
CA LYS A 617 -32.05 -52.80 -13.94
C LYS A 617 -32.09 -54.32 -14.06
N GLN A 618 -31.30 -55.01 -13.24
CA GLN A 618 -31.22 -56.47 -13.25
C GLN A 618 -32.56 -57.10 -12.85
N GLU A 619 -33.18 -56.60 -11.77
CA GLU A 619 -34.51 -57.03 -11.30
C GLU A 619 -35.55 -56.98 -12.44
N ILE A 620 -35.64 -55.85 -13.15
CA ILE A 620 -36.61 -55.69 -14.25
C ILE A 620 -36.32 -56.65 -15.40
N LEU A 621 -35.06 -56.77 -15.83
CA LEU A 621 -34.70 -57.65 -16.95
C LEU A 621 -34.96 -59.13 -16.62
N ASP A 622 -34.69 -59.52 -15.37
CA ASP A 622 -34.94 -60.89 -14.92
C ASP A 622 -36.44 -61.18 -14.78
N ASP A 623 -37.26 -60.21 -14.33
CA ASP A 623 -38.72 -60.34 -14.31
C ASP A 623 -39.31 -60.58 -15.70
N PHE A 624 -38.83 -59.86 -16.73
CA PHE A 624 -39.25 -60.07 -18.12
C PHE A 624 -38.86 -61.46 -18.64
N ARG A 625 -37.61 -61.89 -18.38
CA ARG A 625 -37.11 -63.22 -18.80
C ARG A 625 -37.85 -64.35 -18.10
N ASN A 626 -38.06 -64.23 -16.79
CA ASN A 626 -38.75 -65.24 -15.98
C ASN A 626 -40.24 -65.35 -16.32
N SER A 627 -40.84 -64.29 -16.87
CA SER A 627 -42.24 -64.27 -17.32
C SER A 627 -42.43 -64.79 -18.75
N GLY A 628 -41.36 -65.27 -19.41
CA GLY A 628 -41.44 -65.86 -20.76
C GLY A 628 -41.46 -64.83 -21.90
N TYR A 629 -40.95 -63.62 -21.69
CA TYR A 629 -40.82 -62.61 -22.74
C TYR A 629 -39.41 -62.59 -23.33
N THR A 630 -39.31 -62.49 -24.67
CA THR A 630 -38.04 -62.27 -25.36
C THR A 630 -37.78 -60.77 -25.50
N ILE A 631 -36.74 -60.25 -24.86
CA ILE A 631 -36.35 -58.83 -24.95
C ILE A 631 -35.67 -58.56 -26.30
N VAL A 632 -36.24 -57.64 -27.08
CA VAL A 632 -35.70 -57.22 -28.39
C VAL A 632 -34.70 -56.08 -28.22
N ASN A 633 -35.05 -55.09 -27.39
CA ASN A 633 -34.15 -54.03 -26.98
C ASN A 633 -34.57 -53.45 -25.62
N ASP A 634 -33.60 -52.91 -24.91
CA ASP A 634 -33.78 -52.23 -23.63
C ASP A 634 -33.03 -50.90 -23.61
N ARG A 635 -33.67 -49.88 -23.06
CA ARG A 635 -33.09 -48.56 -22.83
C ARG A 635 -33.44 -48.05 -21.43
N PHE A 636 -32.43 -47.52 -20.76
CA PHE A 636 -32.54 -46.99 -19.41
C PHE A 636 -31.99 -45.57 -19.35
N TRP A 637 -32.72 -44.67 -18.72
CA TRP A 637 -32.29 -43.28 -18.47
C TRP A 637 -32.35 -42.97 -16.98
N THR A 638 -31.28 -42.40 -16.46
CA THR A 638 -31.26 -41.83 -15.11
C THR A 638 -31.69 -40.37 -15.21
N ILE A 639 -32.70 -40.01 -14.43
CA ILE A 639 -33.21 -38.65 -14.30
C ILE A 639 -32.92 -38.19 -12.87
N THR A 640 -32.06 -37.18 -12.74
CA THR A 640 -31.72 -36.55 -11.46
C THR A 640 -32.30 -35.15 -11.31
N ASP A 641 -32.85 -34.59 -12.40
CA ASP A 641 -33.43 -33.25 -12.40
C ASP A 641 -34.64 -33.18 -11.46
N GLY A 642 -34.66 -32.13 -10.64
CA GLY A 642 -35.69 -31.96 -9.60
C GLY A 642 -35.43 -32.74 -8.30
N PHE A 643 -34.37 -33.54 -8.21
CA PHE A 643 -33.97 -34.23 -6.98
C PHE A 643 -32.72 -33.62 -6.35
N ILE A 644 -32.71 -33.55 -5.02
CA ILE A 644 -31.53 -33.20 -4.25
C ILE A 644 -30.52 -34.35 -4.38
N ASN A 645 -29.26 -34.00 -4.63
CA ASN A 645 -28.15 -34.94 -4.72
C ASN A 645 -26.98 -34.45 -3.84
N PRO A 646 -25.93 -35.27 -3.59
CA PRO A 646 -24.80 -34.87 -2.75
C PRO A 646 -24.16 -33.52 -3.11
N GLY A 647 -24.15 -33.15 -4.40
CA GLY A 647 -23.59 -31.89 -4.87
C GLY A 647 -24.49 -30.67 -4.66
N THR A 648 -25.81 -30.88 -4.52
CA THR A 648 -26.82 -29.81 -4.40
C THR A 648 -27.50 -29.76 -3.04
N ASP A 649 -27.19 -30.68 -2.14
CA ASP A 649 -27.77 -30.76 -0.80
C ASP A 649 -27.28 -29.61 0.09
N ASP A 650 -28.11 -28.59 0.30
CA ASP A 650 -27.80 -27.43 1.15
C ASP A 650 -27.67 -27.82 2.64
N TYR A 651 -28.28 -28.93 3.06
CA TYR A 651 -28.13 -29.44 4.43
C TYR A 651 -26.67 -29.66 4.83
N ILE A 652 -25.83 -30.07 3.87
CA ILE A 652 -24.40 -30.33 4.09
C ILE A 652 -23.66 -29.07 4.52
N ILE A 653 -24.01 -27.91 3.96
CA ILE A 653 -23.31 -26.65 4.27
C ILE A 653 -23.97 -25.88 5.41
N GLU A 654 -25.27 -26.05 5.61
CA GLU A 654 -26.01 -25.46 6.73
C GLU A 654 -25.70 -26.17 8.06
N ASN A 655 -25.20 -27.41 8.00
CA ASN A 655 -24.85 -28.22 9.17
C ASN A 655 -23.38 -28.67 9.05
N PRO A 656 -22.41 -27.74 9.15
CA PRO A 656 -21.00 -28.08 9.08
C PRO A 656 -20.59 -29.00 10.25
N PRO A 657 -19.62 -29.90 10.04
CA PRO A 657 -19.11 -30.76 11.10
C PRO A 657 -18.34 -29.97 12.16
N THR A 658 -18.24 -30.53 13.37
CA THR A 658 -17.56 -29.88 14.50
C THR A 658 -16.19 -30.49 14.80
N SER A 659 -15.91 -31.70 14.32
CA SER A 659 -14.64 -32.37 14.51
C SER A 659 -14.23 -33.22 13.31
N GLU A 660 -12.95 -33.59 13.24
CA GLU A 660 -12.44 -34.48 12.21
C GLU A 660 -13.00 -35.90 12.37
N ASN A 661 -13.34 -36.55 11.26
CA ASN A 661 -13.91 -37.92 11.24
C ASN A 661 -15.33 -38.06 11.78
N ASP A 662 -16.06 -36.96 12.03
CA ASP A 662 -17.52 -37.02 12.15
C ASP A 662 -18.11 -37.70 10.89
N THR A 663 -19.22 -38.42 11.04
CA THR A 663 -19.89 -39.12 9.94
C THR A 663 -21.31 -38.62 9.75
N LEU A 664 -21.72 -38.44 8.50
CA LEU A 664 -23.09 -38.04 8.14
C LEU A 664 -23.61 -38.95 7.04
N THR A 665 -24.84 -39.44 7.20
CA THR A 665 -25.53 -40.25 6.19
C THR A 665 -26.77 -39.51 5.70
N ARG A 666 -26.88 -39.33 4.37
CA ARG A 666 -28.01 -38.67 3.72
C ARG A 666 -28.68 -39.62 2.75
N ASN A 667 -30.01 -39.54 2.70
CA ASN A 667 -30.82 -40.28 1.73
C ASN A 667 -31.17 -39.34 0.58
N TYR A 668 -30.93 -39.82 -0.64
CA TYR A 668 -31.20 -39.11 -1.89
C TYR A 668 -32.11 -39.94 -2.77
N GLN A 669 -32.70 -39.29 -3.77
CA GLN A 669 -33.60 -39.95 -4.72
C GLN A 669 -33.19 -39.65 -6.16
N PHE A 670 -33.52 -40.56 -7.06
CA PHE A 670 -33.44 -40.34 -8.51
C PHE A 670 -34.53 -41.15 -9.20
N GLN A 671 -34.81 -40.81 -10.45
CA GLN A 671 -35.72 -41.58 -11.28
C GLN A 671 -34.95 -42.42 -12.30
N LEU A 672 -35.40 -43.67 -12.48
CA LEU A 672 -34.92 -44.57 -13.52
C LEU A 672 -36.07 -44.81 -14.50
N ARG A 673 -35.99 -44.20 -15.68
CA ARG A 673 -36.91 -44.45 -16.78
C ARG A 673 -36.44 -45.66 -17.57
N VAL A 674 -37.36 -46.54 -17.89
CA VAL A 674 -37.11 -47.82 -18.54
C VAL A 674 -38.01 -47.93 -19.75
N ASN A 675 -37.43 -48.26 -20.91
CA ASN A 675 -38.15 -48.61 -22.12
C ASN A 675 -37.65 -49.95 -22.64
N ILE A 676 -38.51 -50.97 -22.65
CA ILE A 676 -38.18 -52.31 -23.11
C ILE A 676 -39.18 -52.70 -24.19
N ASN A 677 -38.69 -53.07 -25.38
CA ASN A 677 -39.51 -53.76 -26.37
C ASN A 677 -39.30 -55.26 -26.22
N TYR A 678 -40.40 -56.00 -26.18
CA TYR A 678 -40.40 -57.44 -25.98
C TYR A 678 -41.37 -58.13 -26.92
N ILE A 679 -41.12 -59.42 -27.15
CA ILE A 679 -42.02 -60.32 -27.86
C ILE A 679 -42.57 -61.31 -26.83
N GLN A 680 -43.89 -61.49 -26.84
CA GLN A 680 -44.56 -62.51 -26.06
C GLN A 680 -44.58 -63.81 -26.86
N ASP A 681 -44.13 -64.91 -26.24
CA ASP A 681 -44.11 -66.23 -26.87
C ASP A 681 -45.52 -66.85 -26.91
N ASP A 682 -46.39 -66.27 -27.75
CA ASP A 682 -47.71 -66.78 -28.13
C ASP A 682 -47.74 -67.18 -29.63
N PRO A 683 -48.79 -67.87 -30.12
CA PRO A 683 -48.85 -68.32 -31.51
C PRO A 683 -48.86 -67.19 -32.57
N GLU A 684 -49.10 -65.94 -32.18
CA GLU A 684 -49.20 -64.77 -33.06
C GLU A 684 -47.98 -63.82 -32.95
N ALA A 685 -47.03 -64.11 -32.05
CA ALA A 685 -45.83 -63.32 -31.76
C ALA A 685 -46.13 -61.82 -31.55
N THR A 686 -46.97 -61.52 -30.56
CA THR A 686 -47.33 -60.14 -30.24
C THR A 686 -46.15 -59.35 -29.67
N THR A 687 -45.91 -58.15 -30.23
CA THR A 687 -44.89 -57.21 -29.74
C THR A 687 -45.47 -56.24 -28.73
N GLY A 688 -44.80 -56.07 -27.59
CA GLY A 688 -45.17 -55.11 -26.55
C GLY A 688 -44.05 -54.10 -26.26
N THR A 689 -44.44 -52.93 -25.75
CA THR A 689 -43.51 -51.92 -25.22
C THR A 689 -43.83 -51.67 -23.75
N PHE A 690 -42.84 -51.84 -22.88
CA PHE A 690 -42.89 -51.44 -21.49
C PHE A 690 -42.20 -50.09 -21.32
N ASP A 691 -42.92 -49.05 -20.90
CA ASP A 691 -42.37 -47.75 -20.52
C ASP A 691 -42.81 -47.42 -19.10
N HIS A 692 -41.85 -47.37 -18.17
CA HIS A 692 -42.12 -47.05 -16.77
C HIS A 692 -40.98 -46.24 -16.16
N THR A 693 -41.32 -45.39 -15.19
CA THR A 693 -40.34 -44.59 -14.44
C THR A 693 -40.41 -44.95 -12.97
N TYR A 694 -39.31 -45.49 -12.43
CA TYR A 694 -39.18 -45.84 -11.02
C TYR A 694 -38.52 -44.70 -10.25
N THR A 695 -39.07 -44.32 -9.09
CA THR A 695 -38.34 -43.45 -8.14
C THR A 695 -37.59 -44.33 -7.15
N LEU A 696 -36.27 -44.21 -7.12
CA LEU A 696 -35.37 -45.02 -6.30
C LEU A 696 -34.65 -44.15 -5.28
N SER A 697 -34.43 -44.69 -4.09
CA SER A 697 -33.65 -44.02 -3.04
C SER A 697 -32.25 -44.63 -2.95
N TYR A 698 -31.25 -43.80 -2.69
CA TYR A 698 -29.87 -44.22 -2.47
C TYR A 698 -29.27 -43.43 -1.31
N ILE A 699 -28.20 -43.96 -0.75
CA ILE A 699 -27.49 -43.38 0.38
C ILE A 699 -26.19 -42.74 -0.10
N GLY A 700 -25.92 -41.54 0.41
CA GLY A 700 -24.60 -40.92 0.43
C GLY A 700 -24.05 -40.87 1.85
N GLU A 701 -22.84 -41.39 2.05
CA GLU A 701 -22.11 -41.33 3.33
C GLU A 701 -20.98 -40.32 3.21
N PHE A 702 -20.86 -39.45 4.21
CA PHE A 702 -19.88 -38.38 4.29
C PHE A 702 -19.02 -38.55 5.53
N ILE A 703 -17.75 -38.15 5.42
CA ILE A 703 -16.84 -38.00 6.55
C ILE A 703 -16.39 -36.54 6.64
N SER A 704 -16.25 -36.04 7.85
CA SER A 704 -15.68 -34.73 8.11
C SER A 704 -14.16 -34.73 7.88
N ILE A 705 -13.68 -33.72 7.17
CA ILE A 705 -12.26 -33.44 6.96
C ILE A 705 -11.94 -32.00 7.32
N VAL A 706 -10.69 -31.70 7.65
CA VAL A 706 -10.22 -30.31 7.78
C VAL A 706 -10.36 -29.59 6.45
N TYR A 707 -10.93 -28.39 6.47
CA TYR A 707 -11.04 -27.53 5.31
C TYR A 707 -9.72 -26.79 5.08
N SER A 708 -9.08 -27.07 3.94
CA SER A 708 -7.76 -26.53 3.59
C SER A 708 -7.75 -25.77 2.25
N GLY A 709 -8.92 -25.40 1.71
CA GLY A 709 -9.07 -24.92 0.34
C GLY A 709 -9.49 -26.04 -0.57
#